data_AF-A0A969ABT5-F1
#
_entry.id   AF-A0A969ABT5-F1
#
_cell.length_a   1.000
_cell.length_b   1.000
_cell.length_c   1.000
_cell.angle_alpha   90.00
_cell.angle_beta   90.00
_cell.angle_gamma   90.00
#
_symmetry.space_group_name_H-M   'P 1'
#
loop_
_entity.id
_entity.type
_entity.pdbx_description
1 polymer ?
#
loop_
_entity_poly.entity_id
_entity_poly.type
_entity_poly.pdbx_seq_one_letter_code
_entity_poly.pdbx_strand_id
1 'polypeptide(L)'
;MEGADLSNADFRAPINNPLLTAQLSGAKLKGVNFSNALLSGADLRGAELAESNLSGADFSNANLNNVFAEKSDFTGANFSNATLVQANLKEAIAINSNFMNADLQNANLEKANFTGANLNGANTTAAITIETIFPPGFVPGGSGNGGSNKIDGTSGTDQLGGTPGADEIRGFAGNDILRGLGGNDTLDGGTGRDTLQGGAGNDLLFGNDGNDILRGEADNDILSGGNGNDQLFGNAGADVFVIGEGGTDRVKDFVDGVDSFELFEGINFSNVIIAADPANSNNTQISANGQVIAIVEGVSSNLIDAVDFGEDPLPAEITGTANADVLVGTSEANLINGLGGNDSLEGLGGNDTLLGGAGQDTLAGGDGNDSLEGGAARDILRGGAGNDLLFGNDGNDVLRGEAGDDILSGGNGNDQLFGNAGADVFVIGEGGTDTVKDFVDGADRFELFAGINFSNVIIAADPVNSNNTQISANGQAIAIIEGVSSNLINAADFAGSTSLNQINGTVSDDVLFGSNNADQINALGGNDELSGFGGNDILDGGNGEDFLSGGIGNDTLTGGADPDGFLIGEGGTDTITDFQDGIDELELFEGGTVQIEFFQLNIGADPGNSNNTLISLIATNEIIAILEGVNSSLITVADFD
;
A
#
# COMPACT_ATOMS: atom_id res chain seq x y z
N MET A 1 -51.51 -38.83 34.26
CA MET A 1 -52.03 -37.70 35.07
C MET A 1 -51.99 -36.41 34.23
N GLU A 2 -52.22 -36.53 32.92
CA GLU A 2 -52.22 -35.42 31.98
C GLU A 2 -53.35 -34.44 32.31
N GLY A 3 -53.02 -33.14 32.38
CA GLY A 3 -53.95 -32.08 32.77
C GLY A 3 -54.53 -32.17 34.18
N ALA A 4 -54.03 -33.08 35.03
CA ALA A 4 -54.54 -33.25 36.38
C ALA A 4 -54.15 -32.06 37.27
N ASP A 5 -55.02 -31.70 38.21
CA ASP A 5 -54.69 -30.77 39.29
C ASP A 5 -54.22 -31.56 40.51
N LEU A 6 -52.93 -31.47 40.79
CA LEU A 6 -52.23 -32.11 41.91
C LEU A 6 -51.46 -31.06 42.71
N SER A 7 -51.96 -29.82 42.74
CA SER A 7 -51.34 -28.73 43.49
C SER A 7 -51.15 -29.11 44.95
N ASN A 8 -49.95 -28.89 45.50
CA ASN A 8 -49.54 -29.27 46.86
C ASN A 8 -49.57 -30.78 47.17
N ALA A 9 -49.65 -31.65 46.16
CA ALA A 9 -49.55 -33.09 46.37
C ALA A 9 -48.15 -33.49 46.86
N ASP A 10 -48.08 -34.57 47.62
CA ASP A 10 -46.84 -35.10 48.20
C ASP A 10 -46.48 -36.44 47.55
N PHE A 11 -45.39 -36.44 46.79
CA PHE A 11 -44.87 -37.57 46.01
C PHE A 11 -43.41 -37.88 46.39
N ARG A 12 -42.98 -37.53 47.60
CA ARG A 12 -41.62 -37.80 48.07
C ARG A 12 -41.27 -39.29 48.12
N ALA A 13 -40.06 -39.66 47.72
CA ALA A 13 -39.53 -41.03 47.85
C ALA A 13 -39.03 -41.31 49.30
N PRO A 14 -39.06 -42.58 49.82
CA PRO A 14 -38.61 -43.80 49.12
C PRO A 14 -39.69 -44.86 48.76
N ILE A 15 -40.98 -44.54 48.65
CA ILE A 15 -42.04 -45.57 48.70
C ILE A 15 -42.84 -45.69 47.38
N ASN A 16 -42.43 -46.66 46.56
CA ASN A 16 -43.27 -47.46 45.65
C ASN A 16 -44.25 -46.75 44.70
N ASN A 17 -43.86 -45.63 44.10
CA ASN A 17 -44.34 -45.34 42.75
C ASN A 17 -43.21 -44.66 41.99
N PRO A 18 -42.38 -45.42 41.24
CA PRO A 18 -41.56 -44.78 40.22
C PRO A 18 -42.53 -44.01 39.31
N LEU A 19 -42.38 -42.69 39.25
CA LEU A 19 -42.99 -41.86 38.21
C LEU A 19 -42.16 -41.96 36.92
N LEU A 20 -41.43 -43.06 36.77
CA LEU A 20 -40.67 -43.41 35.58
C LEU A 20 -41.63 -43.39 34.39
N THR A 21 -41.31 -42.60 33.38
CA THR A 21 -42.17 -42.40 32.20
C THR A 21 -43.59 -41.87 32.48
N ALA A 22 -43.82 -41.26 33.65
CA ALA A 22 -45.11 -40.70 33.99
C ALA A 22 -45.55 -39.64 32.98
N GLN A 23 -46.83 -39.69 32.60
CA GLN A 23 -47.45 -38.70 31.70
C GLN A 23 -48.10 -37.61 32.56
N LEU A 24 -47.44 -36.46 32.66
CA LEU A 24 -47.77 -35.28 33.48
C LEU A 24 -47.85 -34.01 32.62
N SER A 25 -47.96 -34.15 31.30
CA SER A 25 -48.14 -33.02 30.37
C SER A 25 -49.31 -32.13 30.81
N GLY A 26 -49.07 -30.82 30.87
CA GLY A 26 -50.04 -29.80 31.26
C GLY A 26 -50.62 -29.95 32.67
N ALA A 27 -50.05 -30.80 33.53
CA ALA A 27 -50.55 -30.98 34.89
C ALA A 27 -50.31 -29.72 35.74
N LYS A 28 -51.27 -29.39 36.61
CA LYS A 28 -51.13 -28.33 37.61
C LYS A 28 -50.49 -28.91 38.86
N LEU A 29 -49.22 -28.58 39.06
CA LEU A 29 -48.36 -29.16 40.08
C LEU A 29 -47.79 -28.08 41.01
N LYS A 30 -48.44 -26.91 41.11
CA LYS A 30 -47.94 -25.80 41.91
C LYS A 30 -47.76 -26.24 43.37
N GLY A 31 -46.60 -25.97 43.94
CA GLY A 31 -46.26 -26.34 45.33
C GLY A 31 -46.15 -27.85 45.57
N VAL A 32 -46.04 -28.68 44.52
CA VAL A 32 -45.89 -30.13 44.68
C VAL A 32 -44.59 -30.47 45.40
N ASN A 33 -44.60 -31.57 46.14
CA ASN A 33 -43.40 -32.11 46.76
C ASN A 33 -42.94 -33.39 46.05
N PHE A 34 -41.96 -33.23 45.16
CA PHE A 34 -41.28 -34.31 44.44
C PHE A 34 -39.88 -34.60 45.01
N SER A 35 -39.56 -34.20 46.24
CA SER A 35 -38.19 -34.42 46.75
C SER A 35 -37.82 -35.92 46.67
N ASN A 36 -36.67 -36.22 46.05
CA ASN A 36 -36.17 -37.58 45.78
C ASN A 36 -37.05 -38.46 44.87
N ALA A 37 -38.04 -37.89 44.17
CA ALA A 37 -38.90 -38.65 43.27
C ALA A 37 -38.13 -39.18 42.05
N LEU A 38 -38.49 -40.37 41.56
CA LEU A 38 -37.93 -40.98 40.36
C LEU A 38 -38.81 -40.64 39.15
N LEU A 39 -38.41 -39.62 38.39
CA LEU A 39 -39.12 -39.04 37.25
C LEU A 39 -38.38 -39.26 35.92
N SER A 40 -37.44 -40.21 35.88
CA SER A 40 -36.65 -40.48 34.68
C SER A 40 -37.56 -40.84 33.49
N GLY A 41 -37.33 -40.21 32.35
CA GLY A 41 -38.15 -40.37 31.14
C GLY A 41 -39.59 -39.87 31.23
N ALA A 42 -39.99 -39.17 32.30
CA ALA A 42 -41.34 -38.62 32.44
C ALA A 42 -41.60 -37.49 31.42
N ASP A 43 -42.85 -37.34 31.00
CA ASP A 43 -43.31 -36.22 30.17
C ASP A 43 -44.04 -35.21 31.04
N LEU A 44 -43.41 -34.07 31.28
CA LEU A 44 -43.92 -32.93 32.04
C LEU A 44 -44.15 -31.71 31.15
N ARG A 45 -44.25 -31.86 29.83
CA ARG A 45 -44.40 -30.71 28.91
C ARG A 45 -45.54 -29.78 29.34
N GLY A 46 -45.24 -28.49 29.50
CA GLY A 46 -46.22 -27.50 29.90
C GLY A 46 -46.75 -27.61 31.34
N ALA A 47 -46.15 -28.44 32.19
CA ALA A 47 -46.61 -28.59 33.58
C ALA A 47 -46.32 -27.32 34.41
N GLU A 48 -47.25 -26.98 35.30
CA GLU A 48 -47.14 -25.83 36.22
C GLU A 48 -46.51 -26.28 37.53
N LEU A 49 -45.19 -26.13 37.66
CA LEU A 49 -44.35 -26.58 38.78
C LEU A 49 -43.91 -25.45 39.71
N ALA A 50 -44.43 -24.23 39.58
CA ALA A 50 -43.98 -23.08 40.37
C ALA A 50 -44.02 -23.34 41.89
N GLU A 51 -43.06 -22.78 42.63
CA GLU A 51 -42.94 -22.86 44.10
C GLU A 51 -42.87 -24.30 44.66
N SER A 52 -42.41 -25.27 43.86
CA SER A 52 -42.41 -26.69 44.22
C SER A 52 -41.08 -27.16 44.80
N ASN A 53 -41.12 -28.21 45.63
CA ASN A 53 -39.91 -28.86 46.15
C ASN A 53 -39.58 -30.09 45.31
N LEU A 54 -38.49 -30.02 44.56
CA LEU A 54 -37.98 -31.05 43.65
C LEU A 54 -36.55 -31.48 44.01
N SER A 55 -36.10 -31.19 45.24
CA SER A 55 -34.73 -31.45 45.67
C SER A 55 -34.40 -32.94 45.58
N GLY A 56 -33.28 -33.30 44.94
CA GLY A 56 -32.83 -34.70 44.79
C GLY A 56 -33.67 -35.55 43.83
N ALA A 57 -34.64 -34.97 43.11
CA ALA A 57 -35.44 -35.72 42.15
C ALA A 57 -34.61 -36.13 40.90
N ASP A 58 -34.94 -37.27 40.31
CA ASP A 58 -34.29 -37.77 39.10
C ASP A 58 -35.18 -37.53 37.87
N PHE A 59 -34.83 -36.52 37.08
CA PHE A 59 -35.41 -36.13 35.79
C PHE A 59 -34.58 -36.60 34.59
N SER A 60 -33.66 -37.54 34.75
CA SER A 60 -32.85 -38.00 33.62
C SER A 60 -33.71 -38.43 32.43
N ASN A 61 -33.38 -37.96 31.22
CA ASN A 61 -34.14 -38.21 29.98
C ASN A 61 -35.62 -37.74 29.99
N ALA A 62 -36.05 -36.95 30.97
CA ALA A 62 -37.41 -36.44 31.04
C ALA A 62 -37.62 -35.30 30.03
N ASN A 63 -38.88 -35.09 29.62
CA ASN A 63 -39.29 -33.99 28.77
C ASN A 63 -40.02 -32.93 29.59
N LEU A 64 -39.36 -31.80 29.83
CA LEU A 64 -39.85 -30.64 30.57
C LEU A 64 -40.01 -29.40 29.67
N ASN A 65 -40.16 -29.57 28.35
CA ASN A 65 -40.29 -28.42 27.46
C ASN A 65 -41.53 -27.58 27.85
N ASN A 66 -41.38 -26.26 27.87
CA ASN A 66 -42.43 -25.30 28.26
C ASN A 66 -42.93 -25.44 29.72
N VAL A 67 -42.18 -26.09 30.62
CA VAL A 67 -42.53 -26.14 32.04
C VAL A 67 -42.50 -24.75 32.68
N PHE A 68 -43.40 -24.49 33.62
CA PHE A 68 -43.40 -23.29 34.46
C PHE A 68 -42.96 -23.63 35.88
N ALA A 69 -41.66 -23.53 36.19
CA ALA A 69 -41.08 -23.90 37.49
C ALA A 69 -40.39 -22.73 38.19
N GLU A 70 -40.98 -21.54 38.10
CA GLU A 70 -40.48 -20.36 38.81
C GLU A 70 -40.40 -20.61 40.33
N LYS A 71 -39.29 -20.17 40.94
CA LYS A 71 -39.05 -20.25 42.40
C LYS A 71 -39.05 -21.67 42.97
N SER A 72 -38.88 -22.68 42.13
CA SER A 72 -38.85 -24.07 42.55
C SER A 72 -37.46 -24.51 43.00
N ASP A 73 -37.41 -25.44 43.94
CA ASP A 73 -36.18 -25.98 44.51
C ASP A 73 -35.78 -27.29 43.82
N PHE A 74 -34.71 -27.23 43.05
CA PHE A 74 -34.07 -28.33 42.32
C PHE A 74 -32.72 -28.74 42.93
N THR A 75 -32.45 -28.39 44.19
CA THR A 75 -31.16 -28.69 44.82
C THR A 75 -30.83 -30.18 44.74
N GLY A 76 -29.69 -30.54 44.15
CA GLY A 76 -29.26 -31.93 43.98
C GLY A 76 -30.07 -32.77 42.98
N ALA A 77 -30.98 -32.17 42.20
CA ALA A 77 -31.78 -32.89 41.20
C ALA A 77 -30.92 -33.31 39.99
N ASN A 78 -31.32 -34.39 39.31
CA ASN A 78 -30.63 -34.93 38.14
C ASN A 78 -31.45 -34.71 36.86
N PHE A 79 -30.94 -33.87 35.96
CA PHE A 79 -31.48 -33.54 34.64
C PHE A 79 -30.66 -34.10 33.48
N SER A 80 -29.80 -35.09 33.70
CA SER A 80 -28.94 -35.61 32.63
C SER A 80 -29.74 -36.04 31.40
N ASN A 81 -29.41 -35.50 30.22
CA ASN A 81 -30.11 -35.71 28.94
C ASN A 81 -31.61 -35.32 28.92
N ALA A 82 -32.08 -34.50 29.87
CA ALA A 82 -33.44 -34.00 29.86
C ALA A 82 -33.63 -32.86 28.84
N THR A 83 -34.85 -32.65 28.36
CA THR A 83 -35.18 -31.49 27.53
C THR A 83 -35.98 -30.47 28.34
N LEU A 84 -35.51 -29.23 28.38
CA LEU A 84 -36.08 -28.08 29.09
C LEU A 84 -36.25 -26.88 28.14
N VAL A 85 -36.48 -27.15 26.86
CA VAL A 85 -36.61 -26.10 25.84
C VAL A 85 -37.80 -25.20 26.19
N GLN A 86 -37.56 -23.88 26.24
CA GLN A 86 -38.54 -22.88 26.66
C GLN A 86 -39.10 -23.08 28.09
N ALA A 87 -38.40 -23.80 28.96
CA ALA A 87 -38.79 -23.90 30.36
C ALA A 87 -38.57 -22.56 31.07
N ASN A 88 -39.50 -22.20 31.96
CA ASN A 88 -39.38 -21.04 32.81
C ASN A 88 -38.88 -21.46 34.20
N LEU A 89 -37.60 -21.20 34.46
CA LEU A 89 -36.88 -21.51 35.70
C LEU A 89 -36.48 -20.24 36.46
N LYS A 90 -37.19 -19.13 36.25
CA LYS A 90 -36.91 -17.86 36.93
C LYS A 90 -36.87 -18.03 38.45
N GLU A 91 -35.83 -17.51 39.09
CA GLU A 91 -35.59 -17.59 40.54
C GLU A 91 -35.52 -19.05 41.09
N ALA A 92 -35.30 -20.05 40.23
CA ALA A 92 -35.18 -21.44 40.66
C ALA A 92 -33.83 -21.71 41.38
N ILE A 93 -33.85 -22.65 42.33
CA ILE A 93 -32.66 -23.04 43.11
C ILE A 93 -32.16 -24.38 42.57
N ALA A 94 -31.09 -24.41 41.79
CA ALA A 94 -30.52 -25.59 41.15
C ALA A 94 -29.13 -25.96 41.70
N ILE A 95 -28.87 -25.68 42.98
CA ILE A 95 -27.56 -25.89 43.60
C ILE A 95 -27.18 -27.38 43.60
N ASN A 96 -25.94 -27.71 43.22
CA ASN A 96 -25.40 -29.08 43.18
C ASN A 96 -26.23 -30.06 42.33
N SER A 97 -26.99 -29.56 41.36
CA SER A 97 -27.80 -30.37 40.44
C SER A 97 -26.95 -30.90 39.26
N ASN A 98 -27.47 -31.86 38.49
CA ASN A 98 -26.78 -32.42 37.34
C ASN A 98 -27.53 -32.15 36.04
N PHE A 99 -27.05 -31.22 35.21
CA PHE A 99 -27.61 -30.85 33.91
C PHE A 99 -26.77 -31.36 32.72
N MET A 100 -25.95 -32.41 32.92
CA MET A 100 -25.11 -32.96 31.84
C MET A 100 -25.94 -33.29 30.58
N ASN A 101 -25.56 -32.72 29.44
CA ASN A 101 -26.27 -32.86 28.15
C ASN A 101 -27.76 -32.47 28.16
N ALA A 102 -28.20 -31.67 29.13
CA ALA A 102 -29.58 -31.18 29.16
C ALA A 102 -29.79 -30.10 28.10
N ASP A 103 -30.96 -30.08 27.47
CA ASP A 103 -31.30 -29.06 26.47
C ASP A 103 -32.12 -27.93 27.10
N LEU A 104 -31.50 -26.79 27.37
CA LEU A 104 -32.08 -25.59 27.98
C LEU A 104 -32.30 -24.45 26.96
N GLN A 105 -32.38 -24.77 25.66
CA GLN A 105 -32.59 -23.77 24.62
C GLN A 105 -33.81 -22.87 24.92
N ASN A 106 -33.62 -21.56 24.84
CA ASN A 106 -34.66 -20.56 25.11
C ASN A 106 -35.28 -20.64 26.52
N ALA A 107 -34.63 -21.29 27.49
CA ALA A 107 -35.12 -21.33 28.86
C ALA A 107 -34.98 -19.96 29.53
N ASN A 108 -35.94 -19.60 30.40
CA ASN A 108 -35.80 -18.43 31.26
C ASN A 108 -35.09 -18.83 32.56
N LEU A 109 -33.84 -18.43 32.73
CA LEU A 109 -32.99 -18.71 33.89
C LEU A 109 -32.77 -17.47 34.77
N GLU A 110 -33.50 -16.37 34.53
CA GLU A 110 -33.36 -15.11 35.26
C GLU A 110 -33.33 -15.36 36.78
N LYS A 111 -32.25 -14.93 37.46
CA LYS A 111 -32.04 -15.08 38.92
C LYS A 111 -32.01 -16.52 39.44
N ALA A 112 -31.89 -17.52 38.56
CA ALA A 112 -31.71 -18.90 38.99
C ALA A 112 -30.30 -19.11 39.59
N ASN A 113 -30.18 -20.07 40.51
CA ASN A 113 -28.92 -20.38 41.17
C ASN A 113 -28.44 -21.80 40.87
N PHE A 114 -27.42 -21.92 40.02
CA PHE A 114 -26.76 -23.16 39.61
C PHE A 114 -25.42 -23.38 40.33
N THR A 115 -25.19 -22.78 41.50
CA THR A 115 -23.93 -22.98 42.25
C THR A 115 -23.63 -24.47 42.41
N GLY A 116 -22.47 -24.93 41.92
CA GLY A 116 -22.03 -26.33 42.00
C GLY A 116 -22.79 -27.30 41.09
N ALA A 117 -23.66 -26.83 40.19
CA ALA A 117 -24.31 -27.68 39.21
C ALA A 117 -23.32 -28.23 38.17
N ASN A 118 -23.55 -29.44 37.67
CA ASN A 118 -22.80 -29.98 36.54
C ASN A 118 -23.52 -29.65 35.22
N LEU A 119 -22.99 -28.73 34.43
CA LEU A 119 -23.59 -28.28 33.17
C LEU A 119 -22.82 -28.76 31.92
N ASN A 120 -21.96 -29.77 32.06
CA ASN A 120 -21.16 -30.27 30.95
C ASN A 120 -22.04 -30.75 29.77
N GLY A 121 -21.87 -30.13 28.60
CA GLY A 121 -22.66 -30.43 27.40
C GLY A 121 -24.10 -29.91 27.43
N ALA A 122 -24.49 -29.12 28.45
CA ALA A 122 -25.81 -28.52 28.50
C ALA A 122 -25.96 -27.45 27.39
N ASN A 123 -27.06 -27.50 26.64
CA ASN A 123 -27.34 -26.51 25.60
C ASN A 123 -28.14 -25.34 26.19
N THR A 124 -27.50 -24.21 26.48
CA THR A 124 -28.17 -22.99 26.98
C THR A 124 -28.37 -21.93 25.92
N THR A 125 -28.35 -22.29 24.63
CA THR A 125 -28.46 -21.33 23.52
C THR A 125 -29.74 -20.49 23.67
N ALA A 126 -29.59 -19.16 23.58
CA ALA A 126 -30.68 -18.19 23.70
C ALA A 126 -31.47 -18.26 25.04
N ALA A 127 -30.89 -18.85 26.09
CA ALA A 127 -31.48 -18.78 27.42
C ALA A 127 -31.36 -17.37 28.01
N ILE A 128 -32.39 -16.92 28.74
CA ILE A 128 -32.35 -15.64 29.47
C ILE A 128 -31.58 -15.87 30.77
N THR A 129 -30.40 -15.26 30.94
CA THR A 129 -29.47 -15.55 32.07
C THR A 129 -29.20 -14.36 32.99
N ILE A 130 -30.10 -13.36 32.99
CA ILE A 130 -29.95 -12.14 33.80
C ILE A 130 -29.86 -12.48 35.30
N GLU A 131 -28.81 -12.01 35.98
CA GLU A 131 -28.54 -12.28 37.41
C GLU A 131 -28.48 -13.78 37.77
N THR A 132 -28.28 -14.67 36.80
CA THR A 132 -28.13 -16.11 37.03
C THR A 132 -26.75 -16.43 37.61
N ILE A 133 -26.70 -17.29 38.63
CA ILE A 133 -25.45 -17.72 39.26
C ILE A 133 -25.04 -19.07 38.68
N PHE A 134 -23.95 -19.13 37.92
CA PHE A 134 -23.42 -20.37 37.34
C PHE A 134 -22.25 -20.94 38.15
N PRO A 135 -21.93 -22.25 38.01
CA PRO A 135 -20.73 -22.82 38.59
C PRO A 135 -19.47 -22.22 37.93
N PRO A 136 -18.33 -22.12 38.66
CA PRO A 136 -17.07 -21.65 38.09
C PRO A 136 -16.69 -22.44 36.83
N GLY A 137 -16.28 -21.76 35.75
CA GLY A 137 -15.91 -22.39 34.48
C GLY A 137 -17.09 -22.76 33.56
N PHE A 138 -18.31 -22.32 33.88
CA PHE A 138 -19.45 -22.41 32.98
C PHE A 138 -19.88 -21.01 32.54
N VAL A 139 -19.60 -20.68 31.28
CA VAL A 139 -20.13 -19.48 30.62
C VAL A 139 -21.33 -19.95 29.78
N PRO A 140 -22.56 -19.51 30.08
CA PRO A 140 -23.71 -19.82 29.24
C PRO A 140 -23.48 -19.21 27.86
N GLY A 141 -23.94 -19.87 26.80
CA GLY A 141 -24.11 -19.23 25.49
C GLY A 141 -25.22 -18.17 25.49
N GLY A 142 -25.15 -17.22 26.42
CA GLY A 142 -26.15 -16.21 26.69
C GLY A 142 -25.89 -14.98 25.85
N SER A 143 -26.90 -14.59 25.06
CA SER A 143 -27.03 -13.22 24.57
C SER A 143 -27.07 -12.29 25.78
N GLY A 144 -26.09 -11.42 25.91
CA GLY A 144 -26.19 -10.23 26.76
C GLY A 144 -27.38 -9.35 26.38
N ASN A 145 -27.51 -8.21 27.04
CA ASN A 145 -28.68 -7.32 26.97
C ASN A 145 -28.86 -6.58 25.62
N GLY A 146 -28.19 -7.01 24.55
CA GLY A 146 -28.17 -6.35 23.25
C GLY A 146 -27.40 -5.03 23.25
N GLY A 147 -26.47 -4.84 24.18
CA GLY A 147 -25.58 -3.67 24.23
C GLY A 147 -24.22 -4.05 24.82
N SER A 148 -23.28 -3.12 24.79
CA SER A 148 -21.87 -3.35 25.16
C SER A 148 -21.65 -4.06 26.48
N ASN A 149 -20.90 -5.15 26.44
CA ASN A 149 -20.62 -6.06 27.55
C ASN A 149 -19.11 -6.28 27.70
N LYS A 150 -18.72 -6.68 28.91
CA LYS A 150 -17.36 -7.10 29.22
C LYS A 150 -17.41 -8.54 29.69
N ILE A 151 -16.74 -9.43 28.98
CA ILE A 151 -16.82 -10.89 29.16
C ILE A 151 -15.41 -11.41 29.40
N ASP A 152 -15.17 -11.89 30.62
CA ASP A 152 -13.88 -12.44 31.02
C ASP A 152 -13.97 -13.96 31.18
N GLY A 153 -13.05 -14.65 30.52
CA GLY A 153 -12.81 -16.08 30.65
C GLY A 153 -12.04 -16.44 31.91
N THR A 154 -11.40 -17.60 31.88
CA THR A 154 -10.65 -18.23 32.96
C THR A 154 -9.25 -18.57 32.49
N SER A 155 -8.49 -19.34 33.28
CA SER A 155 -7.17 -19.83 32.86
C SER A 155 -7.24 -21.22 32.19
N GLY A 156 -8.40 -21.59 31.63
CA GLY A 156 -8.59 -22.84 30.92
C GLY A 156 -9.28 -22.59 29.58
N THR A 157 -9.50 -23.65 28.80
CA THR A 157 -10.20 -23.53 27.51
C THR A 157 -11.64 -23.03 27.68
N ASP A 158 -11.90 -21.84 27.17
CA ASP A 158 -13.16 -21.14 27.24
C ASP A 158 -13.85 -21.00 25.87
N GLN A 159 -15.18 -20.89 25.89
CA GLN A 159 -15.99 -20.53 24.73
C GLN A 159 -16.84 -19.33 25.10
N LEU A 160 -16.50 -18.17 24.54
CA LEU A 160 -17.06 -16.87 24.87
C LEU A 160 -17.77 -16.28 23.65
N GLY A 161 -18.92 -15.67 23.86
CA GLY A 161 -19.71 -15.04 22.81
C GLY A 161 -20.31 -13.73 23.29
N GLY A 162 -20.19 -12.69 22.47
CA GLY A 162 -20.77 -11.38 22.65
C GLY A 162 -22.23 -11.30 22.20
N THR A 163 -22.59 -10.12 21.74
CA THR A 163 -23.92 -9.64 21.38
C THR A 163 -23.82 -8.79 20.11
N PRO A 164 -24.94 -8.28 19.57
CA PRO A 164 -24.89 -7.32 18.46
C PRO A 164 -24.47 -5.89 18.86
N GLY A 165 -23.82 -5.67 20.00
CA GLY A 165 -23.27 -4.38 20.39
C GLY A 165 -21.81 -4.49 20.78
N ALA A 166 -21.07 -3.37 20.78
CA ALA A 166 -19.62 -3.32 21.01
C ALA A 166 -19.18 -3.94 22.34
N ASP A 167 -18.61 -5.14 22.30
CA ASP A 167 -18.26 -5.99 23.43
C ASP A 167 -16.74 -6.11 23.63
N GLU A 168 -16.29 -6.26 24.88
CA GLU A 168 -14.90 -6.57 25.24
C GLU A 168 -14.84 -8.01 25.77
N ILE A 169 -14.18 -8.92 25.05
CA ILE A 169 -14.13 -10.35 25.36
C ILE A 169 -12.67 -10.77 25.57
N ARG A 170 -12.37 -11.40 26.71
CA ARG A 170 -11.00 -11.79 27.08
C ARG A 170 -10.92 -13.26 27.48
N GLY A 171 -10.13 -14.08 26.77
CA GLY A 171 -9.93 -15.52 27.01
C GLY A 171 -8.97 -15.80 28.17
N PHE A 172 -7.90 -15.01 28.28
CA PHE A 172 -6.77 -15.15 29.20
C PHE A 172 -5.80 -16.30 28.87
N ALA A 173 -5.99 -17.50 29.40
CA ALA A 173 -5.04 -18.57 29.18
C ALA A 173 -5.82 -19.84 28.88
N GLY A 174 -5.52 -20.52 27.79
CA GLY A 174 -6.43 -21.56 27.35
C GLY A 174 -6.20 -21.91 25.91
N ASN A 175 -7.23 -22.40 25.25
CA ASN A 175 -7.24 -22.55 23.80
C ASN A 175 -8.68 -22.17 23.46
N ASP A 176 -8.92 -20.89 23.36
CA ASP A 176 -10.22 -20.28 23.59
C ASP A 176 -10.94 -20.03 22.26
N ILE A 177 -12.26 -19.98 22.30
CA ILE A 177 -13.08 -19.59 21.15
C ILE A 177 -13.87 -18.35 21.53
N LEU A 178 -13.56 -17.22 20.89
CA LEU A 178 -14.18 -15.92 21.13
C LEU A 178 -14.98 -15.49 19.90
N ARG A 179 -16.20 -14.99 20.11
CA ARG A 179 -17.10 -14.52 19.04
C ARG A 179 -17.71 -13.18 19.42
N GLY A 180 -17.45 -12.12 18.68
CA GLY A 180 -18.04 -10.79 18.90
C GLY A 180 -19.52 -10.74 18.52
N LEU A 181 -19.83 -11.21 17.31
CA LEU A 181 -21.13 -11.20 16.61
C LEU A 181 -21.38 -9.90 15.85
N GLY A 182 -21.70 -8.80 16.50
CA GLY A 182 -21.85 -7.55 15.77
C GLY A 182 -21.72 -6.34 16.67
N GLY A 183 -21.48 -5.18 16.07
CA GLY A 183 -20.92 -4.05 16.80
C GLY A 183 -19.41 -4.04 16.65
N ASN A 184 -18.76 -3.06 17.26
CA ASN A 184 -17.31 -2.90 17.19
C ASN A 184 -16.71 -3.52 18.45
N ASP A 185 -16.29 -4.77 18.33
CA ASP A 185 -15.88 -5.61 19.43
C ASP A 185 -14.37 -5.57 19.63
N THR A 186 -13.92 -5.89 20.84
CA THR A 186 -12.51 -6.10 21.18
C THR A 186 -12.35 -7.49 21.76
N LEU A 187 -11.64 -8.36 21.04
CA LEU A 187 -11.41 -9.75 21.40
C LEU A 187 -9.93 -9.96 21.71
N ASP A 188 -9.64 -10.53 22.87
CA ASP A 188 -8.29 -10.82 23.37
C ASP A 188 -8.21 -12.30 23.76
N GLY A 189 -7.52 -13.11 22.96
CA GLY A 189 -7.35 -14.56 23.19
C GLY A 189 -6.49 -14.81 24.44
N GLY A 190 -5.29 -14.22 24.44
CA GLY A 190 -4.35 -14.29 25.53
C GLY A 190 -3.29 -15.35 25.23
N THR A 191 -3.04 -16.28 26.15
CA THR A 191 -2.04 -17.34 25.92
C THR A 191 -2.70 -18.64 25.48
N GLY A 192 -2.14 -19.27 24.45
CA GLY A 192 -2.48 -20.60 23.98
C GLY A 192 -2.88 -20.59 22.52
N ARG A 193 -3.64 -21.58 22.05
CA ARG A 193 -4.11 -21.61 20.65
C ARG A 193 -5.57 -21.22 20.60
N ASP A 194 -5.82 -20.00 20.23
CA ASP A 194 -7.13 -19.37 20.28
C ASP A 194 -7.76 -19.25 18.89
N THR A 195 -9.08 -19.06 18.87
CA THR A 195 -9.86 -18.81 17.66
C THR A 195 -10.81 -17.65 17.92
N LEU A 196 -10.55 -16.52 17.26
CA LEU A 196 -11.29 -15.27 17.41
C LEU A 196 -12.10 -15.02 16.13
N GLN A 197 -13.33 -14.57 16.29
CA GLN A 197 -14.22 -14.16 15.22
C GLN A 197 -14.91 -12.86 15.62
N GLY A 198 -14.61 -11.76 14.92
CA GLY A 198 -15.19 -10.44 15.15
C GLY A 198 -16.68 -10.45 14.86
N GLY A 199 -17.04 -10.54 13.58
CA GLY A 199 -18.43 -10.57 13.13
C GLY A 199 -18.73 -9.38 12.23
N ALA A 200 -19.77 -8.62 12.55
CA ALA A 200 -20.13 -7.44 11.76
C ALA A 200 -19.86 -6.15 12.53
N GLY A 201 -19.02 -5.28 12.00
CA GLY A 201 -18.60 -4.04 12.63
C GLY A 201 -17.08 -3.97 12.65
N ASN A 202 -16.53 -2.83 13.06
CA ASN A 202 -15.08 -2.64 13.02
C ASN A 202 -14.48 -3.20 14.30
N ASP A 203 -13.93 -4.40 14.23
CA ASP A 203 -13.48 -5.18 15.36
C ASP A 203 -11.96 -5.10 15.56
N LEU A 204 -11.53 -5.34 16.80
CA LEU A 204 -10.13 -5.38 17.21
C LEU A 204 -9.82 -6.74 17.81
N LEU A 205 -8.99 -7.53 17.12
CA LEU A 205 -8.69 -8.92 17.48
C LEU A 205 -7.21 -9.08 17.84
N PHE A 206 -6.94 -9.57 19.05
CA PHE A 206 -5.61 -9.89 19.56
C PHE A 206 -5.50 -11.38 19.88
N GLY A 207 -4.67 -12.12 19.15
CA GLY A 207 -4.31 -13.50 19.49
C GLY A 207 -3.42 -13.54 20.74
N ASN A 208 -2.35 -12.74 20.73
CA ASN A 208 -1.24 -12.70 21.68
C ASN A 208 -0.33 -13.94 21.60
N ASP A 209 -0.13 -14.70 22.68
CA ASP A 209 0.87 -15.78 22.69
C ASP A 209 0.25 -17.07 22.16
N GLY A 210 0.59 -17.53 20.96
CA GLY A 210 -0.17 -18.64 20.41
C GLY A 210 0.22 -19.16 19.05
N ASN A 211 -0.70 -19.89 18.43
CA ASN A 211 -0.69 -20.13 16.97
C ASN A 211 -2.16 -20.10 16.58
N ASP A 212 -2.69 -18.90 16.46
CA ASP A 212 -4.09 -18.56 16.57
C ASP A 212 -4.76 -18.46 15.21
N ILE A 213 -6.08 -18.34 15.24
CA ILE A 213 -6.90 -18.13 14.06
C ILE A 213 -7.79 -16.92 14.33
N LEU A 214 -7.56 -15.83 13.61
CA LEU A 214 -8.32 -14.59 13.73
C LEU A 214 -9.15 -14.39 12.45
N ARG A 215 -10.41 -14.01 12.61
CA ARG A 215 -11.34 -13.70 11.51
C ARG A 215 -12.06 -12.39 11.82
N GLY A 216 -11.82 -11.35 11.03
CA GLY A 216 -12.57 -10.09 11.11
C GLY A 216 -14.04 -10.29 10.73
N GLU A 217 -14.23 -10.79 9.51
CA GLU A 217 -15.50 -11.07 8.84
C GLU A 217 -16.06 -9.91 8.01
N ALA A 218 -16.81 -8.98 8.59
CA ALA A 218 -17.44 -7.91 7.84
C ALA A 218 -17.14 -6.55 8.45
N ASP A 219 -16.93 -5.56 7.57
CA ASP A 219 -16.49 -4.21 7.89
C ASP A 219 -14.98 -4.16 8.21
N ASN A 220 -14.46 -3.04 8.70
CA ASN A 220 -13.02 -2.78 8.71
C ASN A 220 -12.39 -3.19 10.04
N ASP A 221 -11.60 -4.25 10.03
CA ASP A 221 -11.08 -4.90 11.22
C ASP A 221 -9.57 -4.68 11.42
N ILE A 222 -9.11 -4.80 12.67
CA ILE A 222 -7.68 -4.79 13.02
C ILE A 222 -7.33 -6.14 13.65
N LEU A 223 -6.40 -6.87 13.03
CA LEU A 223 -6.01 -8.21 13.44
C LEU A 223 -4.53 -8.25 13.81
N SER A 224 -4.23 -8.57 15.08
CA SER A 224 -2.89 -8.85 15.59
C SER A 224 -2.80 -10.30 16.06
N GLY A 225 -1.98 -11.10 15.39
CA GLY A 225 -1.74 -12.50 15.79
C GLY A 225 -0.98 -12.61 17.11
N GLY A 226 0.07 -11.80 17.25
CA GLY A 226 0.93 -11.80 18.42
C GLY A 226 2.18 -12.68 18.24
N ASN A 227 2.63 -13.32 19.32
CA ASN A 227 3.73 -14.27 19.25
C ASN A 227 3.21 -15.62 18.75
N GLY A 228 3.57 -16.02 17.55
CA GLY A 228 3.00 -17.26 17.03
C GLY A 228 3.30 -17.52 15.57
N ASN A 229 2.73 -18.59 15.03
CA ASN A 229 2.51 -18.64 13.58
C ASN A 229 1.01 -18.66 13.40
N ASP A 230 0.46 -17.46 13.21
CA ASP A 230 -0.96 -17.23 13.26
C ASP A 230 -1.58 -17.28 11.86
N GLN A 231 -2.89 -17.42 11.80
CA GLN A 231 -3.66 -17.32 10.57
C GLN A 231 -4.64 -16.18 10.68
N LEU A 232 -4.46 -15.17 9.83
CA LEU A 232 -5.24 -13.94 9.83
C LEU A 232 -6.13 -13.92 8.59
N PHE A 233 -7.42 -13.69 8.81
CA PHE A 233 -8.43 -13.56 7.76
C PHE A 233 -9.20 -12.25 7.97
N GLY A 234 -8.98 -11.24 7.13
CA GLY A 234 -9.74 -9.99 7.18
C GLY A 234 -11.18 -10.22 6.73
N ASN A 235 -11.31 -10.89 5.57
CA ASN A 235 -12.53 -11.17 4.82
C ASN A 235 -13.07 -9.95 4.07
N ALA A 236 -14.13 -9.30 4.54
CA ALA A 236 -14.79 -8.22 3.79
C ALA A 236 -14.68 -6.90 4.53
N GLY A 237 -13.87 -5.99 4.03
CA GLY A 237 -13.56 -4.75 4.72
C GLY A 237 -12.34 -4.12 4.10
N ALA A 238 -11.94 -2.96 4.62
CA ALA A 238 -10.57 -2.47 4.53
C ALA A 238 -9.89 -2.81 5.85
N ASP A 239 -9.14 -3.92 5.87
CA ASP A 239 -8.63 -4.52 7.10
C ASP A 239 -7.16 -4.14 7.35
N VAL A 240 -6.76 -4.13 8.63
CA VAL A 240 -5.38 -3.87 9.05
C VAL A 240 -4.80 -5.14 9.67
N PHE A 241 -3.71 -5.64 9.10
CA PHE A 241 -2.97 -6.79 9.62
C PHE A 241 -1.72 -6.32 10.35
N VAL A 242 -1.69 -6.47 11.68
CA VAL A 242 -0.52 -6.16 12.50
C VAL A 242 0.45 -7.34 12.44
N ILE A 243 1.68 -7.09 11.98
CA ILE A 243 2.70 -8.14 11.77
C ILE A 243 4.03 -7.81 12.45
N GLY A 244 4.82 -8.85 12.73
CA GLY A 244 6.17 -8.70 13.29
C GLY A 244 6.25 -8.73 14.82
N GLU A 245 5.19 -9.16 15.50
CA GLU A 245 5.15 -9.38 16.96
C GLU A 245 5.99 -10.59 17.39
N GLY A 246 6.04 -11.63 16.55
CA GLY A 246 6.96 -12.75 16.71
C GLY A 246 6.49 -14.00 15.97
N GLY A 247 7.43 -14.72 15.34
CA GLY A 247 7.11 -15.88 14.51
C GLY A 247 6.73 -15.49 13.08
N THR A 248 5.99 -16.35 12.36
CA THR A 248 5.69 -16.17 10.94
C THR A 248 4.20 -16.35 10.67
N ASP A 249 3.51 -15.23 10.54
CA ASP A 249 2.06 -15.22 10.35
C ASP A 249 1.66 -15.48 8.91
N ARG A 250 0.42 -15.95 8.73
CA ARG A 250 -0.14 -16.23 7.41
C ARG A 250 -1.38 -15.38 7.21
N VAL A 251 -1.28 -14.39 6.34
CA VAL A 251 -2.39 -13.56 5.90
C VAL A 251 -3.04 -14.24 4.69
N LYS A 252 -4.34 -14.50 4.76
CA LYS A 252 -5.00 -15.51 3.93
C LYS A 252 -5.83 -14.97 2.77
N ASP A 253 -6.25 -13.71 2.87
CA ASP A 253 -7.23 -13.09 1.98
C ASP A 253 -6.99 -11.59 1.77
N PHE A 254 -5.74 -11.15 1.87
CA PHE A 254 -5.33 -9.77 1.62
C PHE A 254 -5.77 -9.30 0.22
N VAL A 255 -6.35 -8.11 0.17
CA VAL A 255 -6.78 -7.41 -1.04
C VAL A 255 -5.99 -6.10 -1.17
N ASP A 256 -5.07 -6.08 -2.13
CA ASP A 256 -4.30 -4.88 -2.51
C ASP A 256 -5.21 -3.67 -2.82
N GLY A 257 -4.80 -2.49 -2.33
CA GLY A 257 -5.53 -1.23 -2.41
C GLY A 257 -6.79 -1.14 -1.54
N VAL A 258 -7.07 -2.16 -0.72
CA VAL A 258 -8.19 -2.20 0.22
C VAL A 258 -7.69 -2.47 1.64
N ASP A 259 -6.90 -3.52 1.80
CA ASP A 259 -6.30 -3.91 3.07
C ASP A 259 -4.94 -3.24 3.28
N SER A 260 -4.44 -3.26 4.50
CA SER A 260 -3.15 -2.69 4.88
C SER A 260 -2.45 -3.50 5.97
N PHE A 261 -1.18 -3.22 6.18
CA PHE A 261 -0.32 -3.77 7.20
C PHE A 261 0.06 -2.70 8.22
N GLU A 262 0.18 -3.10 9.47
CA GLU A 262 0.83 -2.31 10.51
C GLU A 262 2.04 -3.09 11.03
N LEU A 263 3.22 -2.45 11.04
CA LEU A 263 4.43 -3.07 11.59
C LEU A 263 4.46 -2.89 13.10
N PHE A 264 4.77 -3.96 13.83
CA PHE A 264 4.89 -3.88 15.28
C PHE A 264 6.00 -2.92 15.74
N GLU A 265 5.82 -2.32 16.93
CA GLU A 265 6.72 -1.31 17.48
C GLU A 265 8.18 -1.78 17.48
N GLY A 266 9.05 -0.99 16.85
CA GLY A 266 10.49 -1.27 16.75
C GLY A 266 10.93 -1.92 15.43
N ILE A 267 10.00 -2.23 14.53
CA ILE A 267 10.31 -2.52 13.13
C ILE A 267 10.16 -1.22 12.35
N ASN A 268 11.20 -0.85 11.61
CA ASN A 268 11.17 0.29 10.70
C ASN A 268 11.00 -0.24 9.27
N PHE A 269 10.15 0.40 8.47
CA PHE A 269 9.85 -0.04 7.10
C PHE A 269 11.12 -0.14 6.24
N SER A 270 12.13 0.70 6.48
CA SER A 270 13.44 0.64 5.82
C SER A 270 14.18 -0.71 5.96
N ASN A 271 13.77 -1.55 6.92
CA ASN A 271 14.35 -2.87 7.16
C ASN A 271 13.44 -4.01 6.66
N VAL A 272 12.34 -3.68 6.01
CA VAL A 272 11.37 -4.62 5.44
C VAL A 272 11.82 -5.02 4.04
N ILE A 273 11.73 -6.32 3.75
CA ILE A 273 12.00 -6.91 2.45
C ILE A 273 10.75 -7.70 2.05
N ILE A 274 10.17 -7.32 0.91
CA ILE A 274 9.01 -7.96 0.28
C ILE A 274 9.53 -8.76 -0.91
N ALA A 275 9.24 -10.06 -0.95
CA ALA A 275 9.71 -10.94 -2.02
C ALA A 275 8.74 -12.09 -2.25
N ALA A 276 8.77 -12.70 -3.43
CA ALA A 276 8.03 -13.93 -3.68
C ALA A 276 8.45 -15.03 -2.69
N ASP A 277 7.49 -15.74 -2.11
CA ASP A 277 7.75 -16.86 -1.19
C ASP A 277 8.49 -17.98 -1.94
N PRO A 278 9.70 -18.37 -1.49
CA PRO A 278 10.48 -19.44 -2.12
C PRO A 278 9.77 -20.79 -2.18
N ALA A 279 8.80 -21.04 -1.29
CA ALA A 279 8.02 -22.26 -1.27
C ALA A 279 6.85 -22.24 -2.27
N ASN A 280 6.35 -21.06 -2.61
CA ASN A 280 5.24 -20.85 -3.56
C ASN A 280 5.27 -19.42 -4.10
N SER A 281 5.67 -19.24 -5.35
CA SER A 281 5.79 -17.93 -5.98
C SER A 281 4.49 -17.14 -6.12
N ASN A 282 3.33 -17.76 -5.88
CA ASN A 282 2.04 -17.06 -5.84
C ASN A 282 1.73 -16.45 -4.47
N ASN A 283 2.62 -16.63 -3.50
CA ASN A 283 2.55 -16.00 -2.18
C ASN A 283 3.67 -14.97 -2.06
N THR A 284 3.46 -14.00 -1.18
CA THR A 284 4.46 -12.99 -0.82
C THR A 284 5.00 -13.27 0.56
N GLN A 285 6.33 -13.20 0.70
CA GLN A 285 7.03 -13.27 1.97
C GLN A 285 7.46 -11.86 2.37
N ILE A 286 7.03 -11.43 3.55
CA ILE A 286 7.46 -10.18 4.18
C ILE A 286 8.46 -10.55 5.27
N SER A 287 9.64 -9.93 5.22
CA SER A 287 10.70 -10.17 6.20
C SER A 287 11.26 -8.86 6.73
N ALA A 288 11.63 -8.84 8.01
CA ALA A 288 12.25 -7.69 8.64
C ALA A 288 13.46 -8.15 9.47
N ASN A 289 14.56 -7.39 9.44
CA ASN A 289 15.78 -7.71 10.18
C ASN A 289 16.32 -9.15 9.93
N GLY A 290 16.10 -9.67 8.71
CA GLY A 290 16.51 -11.01 8.30
C GLY A 290 15.64 -12.17 8.83
N GLN A 291 14.47 -11.88 9.41
CA GLN A 291 13.47 -12.87 9.83
C GLN A 291 12.20 -12.73 9.01
N VAL A 292 11.56 -13.85 8.67
CA VAL A 292 10.25 -13.84 8.01
C VAL A 292 9.19 -13.54 9.05
N ILE A 293 8.49 -12.42 8.88
CA ILE A 293 7.44 -11.98 9.81
C ILE A 293 6.05 -12.33 9.31
N ALA A 294 5.83 -12.40 7.99
CA ALA A 294 4.55 -12.80 7.42
C ALA A 294 4.68 -13.48 6.06
N ILE A 295 3.71 -14.32 5.73
CA ILE A 295 3.45 -14.88 4.40
C ILE A 295 2.03 -14.49 3.99
N VAL A 296 1.91 -13.72 2.92
CA VAL A 296 0.63 -13.34 2.31
C VAL A 296 0.29 -14.35 1.22
N GLU A 297 -0.79 -15.10 1.40
CA GLU A 297 -1.15 -16.19 0.50
C GLU A 297 -1.97 -15.70 -0.69
N GLY A 298 -1.58 -16.12 -1.90
CA GLY A 298 -2.34 -15.84 -3.12
C GLY A 298 -2.17 -14.42 -3.66
N VAL A 299 -1.32 -13.59 -3.04
CA VAL A 299 -0.96 -12.25 -3.50
C VAL A 299 0.48 -12.25 -3.97
N SER A 300 0.71 -11.71 -5.17
CA SER A 300 2.04 -11.60 -5.78
C SER A 300 2.83 -10.45 -5.16
N SER A 301 4.15 -10.59 -5.05
CA SER A 301 4.98 -9.63 -4.31
C SER A 301 5.11 -8.26 -4.95
N ASN A 302 4.65 -8.11 -6.20
CA ASN A 302 4.56 -6.83 -6.90
C ASN A 302 3.26 -6.06 -6.62
N LEU A 303 2.35 -6.63 -5.82
CA LEU A 303 1.10 -6.01 -5.36
C LEU A 303 1.16 -5.69 -3.86
N ILE A 304 2.36 -5.73 -3.26
CA ILE A 304 2.57 -5.30 -1.88
C ILE A 304 3.70 -4.28 -1.90
N ASP A 305 3.39 -3.04 -1.56
CA ASP A 305 4.32 -1.91 -1.62
C ASP A 305 4.32 -1.09 -0.32
N ALA A 306 4.90 0.12 -0.34
CA ALA A 306 4.99 0.99 0.84
C ALA A 306 3.62 1.54 1.28
N VAL A 307 2.69 1.77 0.34
CA VAL A 307 1.35 2.29 0.62
C VAL A 307 0.57 1.31 1.49
N ASP A 308 0.75 0.01 1.26
CA ASP A 308 0.12 -1.02 2.08
C ASP A 308 0.58 -0.98 3.54
N PHE A 309 1.73 -0.37 3.87
CA PHE A 309 2.20 -0.21 5.26
C PHE A 309 1.82 1.15 5.87
N GLY A 310 1.00 1.94 5.17
CA GLY A 310 0.66 3.29 5.59
C GLY A 310 1.86 4.24 5.57
N GLU A 311 2.93 3.85 4.87
CA GLU A 311 4.01 4.76 4.51
C GLU A 311 3.54 5.58 3.29
N ASP A 312 4.02 6.82 3.20
CA ASP A 312 3.90 7.57 1.96
C ASP A 312 4.54 6.70 0.84
N PRO A 313 3.95 6.61 -0.36
CA PRO A 313 4.64 6.01 -1.50
C PRO A 313 6.04 6.62 -1.58
N LEU A 314 7.02 5.78 -1.95
CA LEU A 314 8.44 6.11 -2.00
C LEU A 314 8.65 7.57 -2.45
N PRO A 315 9.61 8.31 -1.87
CA PRO A 315 9.88 9.67 -2.30
C PRO A 315 9.97 9.70 -3.82
N ALA A 316 9.44 10.77 -4.42
CA ALA A 316 9.48 10.99 -5.87
C ALA A 316 10.88 10.86 -6.48
N GLU A 317 11.92 10.77 -5.64
CA GLU A 317 13.32 10.52 -5.99
C GLU A 317 13.84 9.18 -5.43
N ILE A 318 14.41 8.34 -6.31
CA ILE A 318 15.11 7.09 -6.00
C ILE A 318 16.58 7.23 -6.38
N THR A 319 17.46 7.41 -5.39
CA THR A 319 18.91 7.53 -5.62
C THR A 319 19.66 6.22 -5.34
N GLY A 320 20.48 5.78 -6.30
CA GLY A 320 21.38 4.64 -6.23
C GLY A 320 22.69 4.92 -5.48
N THR A 321 23.72 4.14 -5.78
CA THR A 321 25.05 4.24 -5.20
C THR A 321 26.11 4.34 -6.30
N ALA A 322 27.39 4.47 -5.92
CA ALA A 322 28.50 4.41 -6.89
C ALA A 322 28.87 2.97 -7.35
N ASN A 323 27.95 2.01 -7.24
CA ASN A 323 28.12 0.63 -7.72
C ASN A 323 26.93 0.22 -8.58
N ALA A 324 27.03 -0.93 -9.27
CA ALA A 324 25.93 -1.50 -10.03
C ALA A 324 24.67 -1.76 -9.16
N ASP A 325 23.60 -1.05 -9.48
CA ASP A 325 22.31 -1.06 -8.80
C ASP A 325 21.16 -1.51 -9.72
N VAL A 326 20.04 -1.91 -9.09
CA VAL A 326 18.78 -2.21 -9.77
C VAL A 326 17.71 -1.39 -9.10
N LEU A 327 17.21 -0.38 -9.79
CA LEU A 327 16.26 0.61 -9.28
C LEU A 327 14.96 0.50 -10.10
N VAL A 328 13.83 0.47 -9.41
CA VAL A 328 12.51 0.33 -10.02
C VAL A 328 11.58 1.35 -9.39
N GLY A 329 10.93 2.14 -10.24
CA GLY A 329 9.90 3.11 -9.90
C GLY A 329 8.54 2.48 -9.66
N THR A 330 7.51 3.26 -9.91
CA THR A 330 6.09 3.00 -9.60
C THR A 330 5.23 3.34 -10.81
N SER A 331 3.91 3.39 -10.66
CA SER A 331 3.02 3.85 -11.75
C SER A 331 2.77 5.37 -11.76
N GLU A 332 3.48 6.11 -10.92
CA GLU A 332 3.44 7.58 -10.82
C GLU A 332 4.80 8.14 -11.28
N ALA A 333 4.84 9.43 -11.64
CA ALA A 333 6.07 10.11 -12.05
C ALA A 333 7.20 9.98 -11.01
N ASN A 334 8.37 9.52 -11.43
CA ASN A 334 9.52 9.26 -10.59
C ASN A 334 10.81 9.85 -11.17
N LEU A 335 11.65 10.42 -10.30
CA LEU A 335 13.05 10.71 -10.55
C LEU A 335 13.90 9.54 -10.04
N ILE A 336 14.67 8.89 -10.92
CA ILE A 336 15.52 7.75 -10.57
C ILE A 336 16.96 8.06 -10.98
N ASN A 337 17.88 8.17 -10.02
CA ASN A 337 19.28 8.49 -10.28
C ASN A 337 20.22 7.33 -9.90
N GLY A 338 20.85 6.70 -10.89
CA GLY A 338 21.78 5.58 -10.74
C GLY A 338 23.17 5.98 -10.20
N LEU A 339 23.55 7.26 -10.28
CA LEU A 339 24.86 7.80 -9.95
C LEU A 339 26.03 7.20 -10.74
N GLY A 340 26.54 6.05 -10.33
CA GLY A 340 27.61 5.44 -11.10
C GLY A 340 27.74 3.97 -10.81
N GLY A 341 28.17 3.18 -11.78
CA GLY A 341 27.92 1.76 -11.69
C GLY A 341 27.78 1.17 -13.07
N ASN A 342 26.93 0.17 -13.18
CA ASN A 342 26.43 -0.36 -14.43
C ASN A 342 25.01 -0.76 -14.05
N ASP A 343 24.10 0.19 -14.17
CA ASP A 343 22.86 0.23 -13.43
C ASP A 343 21.70 -0.24 -14.31
N SER A 344 20.64 -0.72 -13.66
CA SER A 344 19.39 -1.11 -14.32
C SER A 344 18.26 -0.30 -13.71
N LEU A 345 17.74 0.68 -14.45
CA LEU A 345 16.69 1.58 -14.01
C LEU A 345 15.41 1.29 -14.81
N GLU A 346 14.27 1.23 -14.12
CA GLU A 346 12.94 1.00 -14.71
C GLU A 346 11.91 1.92 -14.07
N GLY A 347 11.28 2.82 -14.83
CA GLY A 347 10.27 3.78 -14.34
C GLY A 347 8.91 3.13 -14.08
N LEU A 348 8.49 2.26 -15.00
CA LEU A 348 7.20 1.55 -15.08
C LEU A 348 6.07 2.38 -15.70
N GLY A 349 5.49 3.33 -14.98
CA GLY A 349 4.49 4.20 -15.58
C GLY A 349 4.40 5.54 -14.87
N GLY A 350 3.79 6.53 -15.52
CA GLY A 350 3.96 7.92 -15.12
C GLY A 350 4.99 8.58 -16.03
N ASN A 351 5.20 9.89 -15.87
CA ASN A 351 6.23 10.60 -16.64
C ASN A 351 7.51 10.61 -15.81
N ASP A 352 8.44 9.72 -16.12
CA ASP A 352 9.60 9.45 -15.29
C ASP A 352 10.86 10.18 -15.79
N THR A 353 11.75 10.55 -14.88
CA THR A 353 13.10 11.03 -15.19
C THR A 353 14.13 9.99 -14.70
N LEU A 354 14.86 9.37 -15.61
CA LEU A 354 15.87 8.34 -15.30
C LEU A 354 17.27 8.83 -15.68
N LEU A 355 18.15 8.93 -14.69
CA LEU A 355 19.54 9.34 -14.83
C LEU A 355 20.47 8.15 -14.58
N GLY A 356 21.14 7.63 -15.61
CA GLY A 356 22.06 6.49 -15.53
C GLY A 356 23.39 6.85 -14.85
N GLY A 357 23.93 8.02 -15.18
CA GLY A 357 25.17 8.52 -14.59
C GLY A 357 26.42 7.90 -15.21
N ALA A 358 27.41 7.53 -14.40
CA ALA A 358 28.67 6.99 -14.89
C ALA A 358 28.65 5.47 -14.95
N GLY A 359 28.61 4.85 -16.12
CA GLY A 359 28.44 3.41 -16.19
C GLY A 359 28.11 2.90 -17.58
N GLN A 360 27.96 1.58 -17.70
CA GLN A 360 27.20 1.02 -18.82
C GLN A 360 25.83 0.63 -18.28
N ASP A 361 24.88 1.50 -18.51
CA ASP A 361 23.59 1.50 -17.84
C ASP A 361 22.49 1.03 -18.79
N THR A 362 21.40 0.53 -18.21
CA THR A 362 20.19 0.12 -18.93
C THR A 362 18.99 0.80 -18.31
N LEU A 363 18.39 1.70 -19.06
CA LEU A 363 17.24 2.51 -18.64
C LEU A 363 16.00 2.08 -19.43
N ALA A 364 14.85 2.06 -18.76
CA ALA A 364 13.54 1.84 -19.34
C ALA A 364 12.53 2.79 -18.68
N GLY A 365 11.93 3.70 -19.46
CA GLY A 365 10.90 4.62 -18.96
C GLY A 365 9.64 3.86 -18.57
N GLY A 366 8.89 3.39 -19.57
CA GLY A 366 7.70 2.58 -19.34
C GLY A 366 6.50 3.15 -20.07
N ASP A 367 5.36 3.27 -19.38
CA ASP A 367 4.16 3.93 -19.90
C ASP A 367 4.11 5.40 -19.42
N GLY A 368 4.25 6.37 -20.32
CA GLY A 368 4.22 7.80 -20.00
C GLY A 368 5.17 8.57 -20.90
N ASN A 369 5.28 9.89 -20.70
CA ASN A 369 6.26 10.68 -21.43
C ASN A 369 7.52 10.79 -20.56
N ASP A 370 8.53 10.00 -20.86
CA ASP A 370 9.69 9.81 -20.00
C ASP A 370 10.93 10.59 -20.49
N SER A 371 11.80 10.99 -19.56
CA SER A 371 13.10 11.61 -19.79
C SER A 371 14.23 10.68 -19.33
N LEU A 372 15.05 10.20 -20.25
CA LEU A 372 16.11 9.22 -19.99
C LEU A 372 17.49 9.79 -20.38
N GLU A 373 18.41 9.81 -19.42
CA GLU A 373 19.80 10.19 -19.62
C GLU A 373 20.76 9.02 -19.33
N GLY A 374 21.49 8.55 -20.34
CA GLY A 374 22.45 7.45 -20.21
C GLY A 374 23.73 7.84 -19.47
N GLY A 375 24.17 9.10 -19.63
CA GLY A 375 25.37 9.61 -18.99
C GLY A 375 26.67 9.18 -19.71
N ALA A 376 27.55 8.47 -19.03
CA ALA A 376 28.89 8.16 -19.56
C ALA A 376 29.16 6.65 -19.61
N ALA A 377 29.00 6.02 -20.77
CA ALA A 377 30.00 5.15 -21.40
C ALA A 377 29.39 4.36 -22.55
N ARG A 378 28.47 3.42 -22.29
CA ARG A 378 27.79 2.69 -23.36
C ARG A 378 26.50 2.14 -22.81
N ASP A 379 25.43 2.84 -23.17
CA ASP A 379 24.16 2.74 -22.50
C ASP A 379 23.08 2.20 -23.43
N ILE A 380 22.03 1.68 -22.82
CA ILE A 380 20.85 1.16 -23.51
C ILE A 380 19.62 1.84 -22.93
N LEU A 381 18.99 2.70 -23.71
CA LEU A 381 17.80 3.44 -23.32
C LEU A 381 16.60 2.93 -24.11
N ARG A 382 15.47 2.75 -23.42
CA ARG A 382 14.15 2.46 -24.00
C ARG A 382 13.14 3.41 -23.40
N GLY A 383 12.50 4.25 -24.22
CA GLY A 383 11.44 5.16 -23.78
C GLY A 383 10.23 4.34 -23.33
N GLY A 384 9.56 3.70 -24.28
CA GLY A 384 8.44 2.82 -24.01
C GLY A 384 7.19 3.30 -24.73
N ALA A 385 6.13 3.59 -24.01
CA ALA A 385 4.88 4.06 -24.57
C ALA A 385 4.59 5.49 -24.11
N GLY A 386 4.65 6.43 -25.03
CA GLY A 386 4.45 7.86 -24.82
C GLY A 386 5.46 8.63 -25.64
N ASN A 387 5.50 9.95 -25.49
CA ASN A 387 6.42 10.79 -26.23
C ASN A 387 7.67 11.00 -25.38
N ASP A 388 8.72 10.24 -25.67
CA ASP A 388 9.87 10.13 -24.79
C ASP A 388 11.07 10.98 -25.25
N LEU A 389 11.91 11.34 -24.28
CA LEU A 389 13.17 12.06 -24.47
C LEU A 389 14.34 11.16 -24.07
N LEU A 390 15.23 10.86 -25.01
CA LEU A 390 16.36 9.96 -24.77
C LEU A 390 17.69 10.64 -25.14
N PHE A 391 18.57 10.77 -24.15
CA PHE A 391 19.94 11.26 -24.29
C PHE A 391 20.96 10.17 -23.98
N GLY A 392 21.75 9.77 -24.98
CA GLY A 392 22.86 8.82 -24.81
C GLY A 392 24.09 9.43 -24.15
N ASN A 393 24.31 10.74 -24.35
CA ASN A 393 25.48 11.48 -23.87
C ASN A 393 26.82 10.89 -24.34
N ASP A 394 27.75 10.57 -23.44
CA ASP A 394 29.10 10.14 -23.81
C ASP A 394 29.13 8.63 -24.01
N GLY A 395 29.27 8.13 -25.24
CA GLY A 395 29.33 6.69 -25.41
C GLY A 395 29.28 6.12 -26.81
N ASN A 396 28.75 4.91 -26.94
CA ASN A 396 28.34 4.34 -28.24
C ASN A 396 27.03 3.60 -27.99
N ASP A 397 25.98 4.38 -27.87
CA ASP A 397 24.77 4.05 -27.16
C ASP A 397 23.73 3.43 -28.08
N VAL A 398 22.70 2.87 -27.46
CA VAL A 398 21.56 2.29 -28.17
C VAL A 398 20.29 2.88 -27.59
N LEU A 399 19.64 3.75 -28.36
CA LEU A 399 18.41 4.43 -27.95
C LEU A 399 17.23 3.87 -28.75
N ARG A 400 16.13 3.59 -28.06
CA ARG A 400 14.86 3.14 -28.65
C ARG A 400 13.72 3.99 -28.08
N GLY A 401 13.08 4.81 -28.91
CA GLY A 401 11.88 5.55 -28.50
C GLY A 401 10.73 4.59 -28.20
N GLU A 402 10.45 3.70 -29.16
CA GLU A 402 9.42 2.65 -29.11
C GLU A 402 8.05 3.13 -29.62
N ALA A 403 7.13 3.59 -28.77
CA ALA A 403 5.79 3.96 -29.21
C ALA A 403 5.41 5.37 -28.78
N GLY A 404 5.26 6.28 -29.73
CA GLY A 404 4.92 7.69 -29.50
C GLY A 404 5.81 8.58 -30.35
N ASP A 405 5.67 9.89 -30.22
CA ASP A 405 6.48 10.84 -31.00
C ASP A 405 7.73 11.21 -30.19
N ASP A 406 8.85 10.54 -30.45
CA ASP A 406 10.03 10.56 -29.56
C ASP A 406 11.14 11.51 -30.02
N ILE A 407 12.01 11.94 -29.08
CA ILE A 407 13.22 12.71 -29.36
C ILE A 407 14.45 11.90 -28.90
N LEU A 408 15.35 11.61 -29.85
CA LEU A 408 16.54 10.81 -29.60
C LEU A 408 17.81 11.59 -29.95
N SER A 409 18.68 11.77 -28.97
CA SER A 409 20.03 12.30 -29.10
C SER A 409 21.05 11.25 -28.64
N GLY A 410 21.95 10.84 -29.54
CA GLY A 410 23.03 9.91 -29.20
C GLY A 410 24.17 10.56 -28.40
N GLY A 411 24.34 11.88 -28.51
CA GLY A 411 25.46 12.61 -27.92
C GLY A 411 26.81 12.34 -28.61
N ASN A 412 27.86 12.19 -27.80
CA ASN A 412 29.22 11.91 -28.28
C ASN A 412 29.41 10.42 -28.48
N GLY A 413 29.36 9.96 -29.73
CA GLY A 413 29.53 8.53 -29.94
C GLY A 413 29.43 8.10 -31.37
N ASN A 414 29.35 6.79 -31.60
CA ASN A 414 28.74 6.30 -32.82
C ASN A 414 27.53 5.50 -32.39
N ASP A 415 26.40 6.18 -32.33
CA ASP A 415 25.23 5.69 -31.63
C ASP A 415 24.27 4.98 -32.57
N GLN A 416 23.36 4.18 -32.01
CA GLN A 416 22.30 3.52 -32.76
C GLN A 416 20.96 4.03 -32.28
N LEU A 417 20.26 4.75 -33.15
CA LEU A 417 18.99 5.39 -32.85
C LEU A 417 17.86 4.65 -33.57
N PHE A 418 16.82 4.27 -32.81
CA PHE A 418 15.61 3.63 -33.29
C PHE A 418 14.40 4.45 -32.80
N GLY A 419 13.73 5.16 -33.68
CA GLY A 419 12.49 5.86 -33.30
C GLY A 419 11.35 4.86 -33.08
N ASN A 420 11.26 3.86 -33.96
CA ASN A 420 10.21 2.86 -34.05
C ASN A 420 8.87 3.43 -34.51
N ALA A 421 7.87 3.56 -33.63
CA ALA A 421 6.51 3.89 -34.01
C ALA A 421 6.15 5.30 -33.56
N GLY A 422 6.21 6.27 -34.46
CA GLY A 422 6.03 7.67 -34.10
C GLY A 422 6.23 8.60 -35.27
N ALA A 423 6.13 9.90 -35.01
CA ALA A 423 6.78 10.94 -35.78
C ALA A 423 8.02 11.43 -34.99
N ASP A 424 9.16 10.78 -35.21
CA ASP A 424 10.30 10.89 -34.32
C ASP A 424 11.29 11.98 -34.73
N VAL A 425 12.10 12.45 -33.77
CA VAL A 425 13.17 13.43 -33.96
C VAL A 425 14.51 12.80 -33.66
N PHE A 426 15.40 12.82 -34.64
CA PHE A 426 16.78 12.39 -34.45
C PHE A 426 17.71 13.60 -34.42
N VAL A 427 18.30 13.87 -33.25
CA VAL A 427 19.34 14.89 -33.10
C VAL A 427 20.66 14.30 -33.55
N ILE A 428 21.35 14.96 -34.50
CA ILE A 428 22.58 14.45 -35.11
C ILE A 428 23.70 15.51 -35.16
N GLY A 429 24.93 15.03 -35.03
CA GLY A 429 26.14 15.83 -35.23
C GLY A 429 26.76 16.43 -33.98
N GLU A 430 26.46 15.88 -32.80
CA GLU A 430 27.05 16.26 -31.50
C GLU A 430 28.46 15.69 -31.35
N GLY A 431 28.66 14.45 -31.81
CA GLY A 431 29.95 13.78 -31.90
C GLY A 431 29.87 12.55 -32.80
N GLY A 432 31.04 12.02 -33.18
CA GLY A 432 31.19 10.83 -34.03
C GLY A 432 30.24 10.71 -35.24
N THR A 433 29.67 9.52 -35.47
CA THR A 433 28.84 9.23 -36.65
C THR A 433 27.75 8.23 -36.30
N ASP A 434 26.55 8.75 -36.10
CA ASP A 434 25.41 7.97 -35.61
C ASP A 434 24.74 7.18 -36.71
N THR A 435 24.02 6.13 -36.33
CA THR A 435 23.25 5.30 -37.25
C THR A 435 21.77 5.34 -36.87
N VAL A 436 20.96 5.96 -37.71
CA VAL A 436 19.50 5.91 -37.61
C VAL A 436 19.00 4.70 -38.37
N LYS A 437 18.23 3.84 -37.70
CA LYS A 437 17.99 2.46 -38.15
C LYS A 437 16.67 2.26 -38.88
N ASP A 438 15.69 3.12 -38.64
CA ASP A 438 14.30 2.90 -39.06
C ASP A 438 13.58 4.16 -39.55
N PHE A 439 14.33 5.21 -39.90
CA PHE A 439 13.78 6.48 -40.40
C PHE A 439 12.69 6.34 -41.48
N VAL A 440 11.56 7.01 -41.26
CA VAL A 440 10.38 7.05 -42.11
C VAL A 440 10.21 8.46 -42.70
N ASP A 441 10.53 8.60 -43.99
CA ASP A 441 10.36 9.84 -44.77
C ASP A 441 8.93 10.41 -44.67
N GLY A 442 8.83 11.67 -44.25
CA GLY A 442 7.58 12.41 -44.07
C GLY A 442 6.83 12.16 -42.76
N ALA A 443 7.31 11.25 -41.91
CA ALA A 443 6.89 11.13 -40.51
C ALA A 443 7.98 11.67 -39.58
N ASP A 444 9.21 11.18 -39.76
CA ASP A 444 10.34 11.51 -38.91
C ASP A 444 11.09 12.75 -39.40
N ARG A 445 11.83 13.37 -38.49
CA ARG A 445 12.64 14.57 -38.74
C ARG A 445 14.04 14.45 -38.14
N PHE A 446 14.95 15.26 -38.68
CA PHE A 446 16.30 15.45 -38.16
C PHE A 446 16.44 16.85 -37.55
N GLU A 447 17.15 16.87 -36.44
CA GLU A 447 17.67 18.08 -35.83
C GLU A 447 19.20 18.08 -35.91
N LEU A 448 19.79 19.24 -36.22
CA LEU A 448 21.24 19.38 -36.35
C LEU A 448 21.80 20.02 -35.09
N PHE A 449 22.85 19.42 -34.53
CA PHE A 449 23.53 19.94 -33.34
C PHE A 449 24.17 21.32 -33.55
N ALA A 450 24.44 22.00 -32.43
CA ALA A 450 25.08 23.31 -32.32
C ALA A 450 26.21 23.54 -33.34
N GLY A 451 26.12 24.65 -34.08
CA GLY A 451 27.18 25.08 -34.99
C GLY A 451 27.19 24.39 -36.37
N ILE A 452 26.28 23.46 -36.63
CA ILE A 452 26.07 22.88 -37.96
C ILE A 452 25.01 23.68 -38.72
N ASN A 453 25.46 24.58 -39.60
CA ASN A 453 24.53 25.26 -40.50
C ASN A 453 24.06 24.29 -41.60
N PHE A 454 22.75 24.21 -41.86
CA PHE A 454 22.19 23.41 -42.94
C PHE A 454 22.85 23.67 -44.31
N SER A 455 23.34 24.90 -44.55
CA SER A 455 24.09 25.22 -45.79
C SER A 455 25.37 24.40 -45.98
N ASN A 456 25.90 23.82 -44.92
CA ASN A 456 27.12 23.00 -44.90
C ASN A 456 26.82 21.50 -44.85
N VAL A 457 25.53 21.12 -44.85
CA VAL A 457 25.09 19.73 -44.86
C VAL A 457 25.12 19.17 -46.27
N ILE A 458 25.70 17.98 -46.40
CA ILE A 458 25.77 17.19 -47.63
C ILE A 458 25.06 15.87 -47.35
N ILE A 459 24.04 15.60 -48.16
CA ILE A 459 23.29 14.34 -48.15
C ILE A 459 23.69 13.55 -49.40
N ALA A 460 24.22 12.34 -49.21
CA ALA A 460 24.68 11.49 -50.31
C ALA A 460 24.45 10.02 -49.99
N ALA A 461 24.50 9.15 -51.00
CA ALA A 461 24.56 7.72 -50.76
C ALA A 461 25.84 7.37 -49.98
N ASP A 462 25.71 6.50 -48.98
CA ASP A 462 26.84 6.03 -48.18
C ASP A 462 27.87 5.32 -49.10
N PRO A 463 29.17 5.70 -49.04
CA PRO A 463 30.22 5.08 -49.84
C PRO A 463 30.47 3.60 -49.53
N VAL A 464 30.04 3.10 -48.37
CA VAL A 464 30.18 1.69 -47.96
C VAL A 464 28.98 0.87 -48.44
N ASN A 465 27.76 1.35 -48.21
CA ASN A 465 26.53 0.71 -48.66
C ASN A 465 25.62 1.73 -49.34
N SER A 466 25.50 1.64 -50.68
CA SER A 466 24.70 2.58 -51.46
C SER A 466 23.18 2.53 -51.21
N ASN A 467 22.69 1.56 -50.42
CA ASN A 467 21.30 1.53 -49.97
C ASN A 467 21.05 2.41 -48.73
N ASN A 468 22.13 2.90 -48.10
CA ASN A 468 22.08 3.81 -46.97
C ASN A 468 22.37 5.25 -47.43
N THR A 469 21.97 6.21 -46.60
CA THR A 469 22.28 7.63 -46.80
C THR A 469 23.30 8.08 -45.78
N GLN A 470 24.34 8.79 -46.21
CA GLN A 470 25.25 9.50 -45.32
C GLN A 470 24.89 10.99 -45.32
N ILE A 471 24.68 11.52 -44.12
CA ILE A 471 24.59 12.96 -43.85
C ILE A 471 25.96 13.41 -43.35
N SER A 472 26.47 14.50 -43.90
CA SER A 472 27.78 15.03 -43.55
C SER A 472 27.74 16.53 -43.36
N ALA A 473 28.43 17.04 -42.35
CA ALA A 473 28.60 18.46 -42.11
C ALA A 473 30.08 18.81 -42.04
N ASN A 474 30.47 19.96 -42.60
CA ASN A 474 31.85 20.45 -42.57
C ASN A 474 32.91 19.45 -43.10
N GLY A 475 32.50 18.49 -43.93
CA GLY A 475 33.37 17.46 -44.51
C GLY A 475 33.54 16.19 -43.66
N GLN A 476 32.83 16.06 -42.55
CA GLN A 476 32.77 14.85 -41.71
C GLN A 476 31.39 14.20 -41.81
N ALA A 477 31.34 12.87 -41.74
CA ALA A 477 30.07 12.16 -41.58
C ALA A 477 29.54 12.43 -40.18
N ILE A 478 28.24 12.73 -40.07
CA ILE A 478 27.55 12.95 -38.80
C ILE A 478 26.45 11.92 -38.56
N ALA A 479 25.85 11.37 -39.63
CA ALA A 479 24.86 10.31 -39.51
C ALA A 479 24.85 9.39 -40.74
N ILE A 480 24.48 8.14 -40.52
CA ILE A 480 24.17 7.12 -41.51
C ILE A 480 22.70 6.70 -41.31
N ILE A 481 21.88 6.91 -42.32
CA ILE A 481 20.48 6.48 -42.33
C ILE A 481 20.41 5.13 -43.04
N GLU A 482 20.16 4.06 -42.29
CA GLU A 482 20.18 2.71 -42.81
C GLU A 482 18.93 2.40 -43.64
N GLY A 483 19.11 1.81 -44.83
CA GLY A 483 17.99 1.39 -45.67
C GLY A 483 17.20 2.50 -46.37
N VAL A 484 17.51 3.77 -46.10
CA VAL A 484 16.88 4.93 -46.75
C VAL A 484 17.79 5.48 -47.83
N SER A 485 17.24 5.70 -49.03
CA SER A 485 17.97 6.26 -50.16
C SER A 485 18.07 7.78 -50.08
N SER A 486 19.25 8.33 -50.41
CA SER A 486 19.59 9.76 -50.27
C SER A 486 18.71 10.74 -51.06
N ASN A 487 17.89 10.25 -51.98
CA ASN A 487 16.93 11.06 -52.74
C ASN A 487 15.59 11.27 -52.02
N LEU A 488 15.36 10.58 -50.90
CA LEU A 488 14.18 10.75 -50.05
C LEU A 488 14.45 11.83 -49.00
N ILE A 489 15.66 11.85 -48.45
CA ILE A 489 16.07 12.89 -47.49
C ILE A 489 16.26 14.26 -48.18
N ASN A 490 15.54 15.26 -47.71
CA ASN A 490 15.47 16.61 -48.27
C ASN A 490 15.28 17.67 -47.18
N ALA A 491 15.22 18.95 -47.55
CA ALA A 491 15.14 20.04 -46.58
C ALA A 491 13.87 20.04 -45.69
N ALA A 492 12.80 19.37 -46.11
CA ALA A 492 11.59 19.21 -45.29
C ALA A 492 11.83 18.29 -44.08
N ASP A 493 12.74 17.32 -44.21
CA ASP A 493 13.11 16.42 -43.10
C ASP A 493 13.97 17.12 -42.05
N PHE A 494 14.40 18.35 -42.35
CA PHE A 494 15.05 19.27 -41.42
C PHE A 494 14.16 20.50 -41.15
N ALA A 495 12.88 20.46 -41.53
CA ALA A 495 11.93 21.55 -41.27
C ALA A 495 11.57 21.57 -39.77
N GLY A 496 12.41 22.29 -39.03
CA GLY A 496 12.45 22.43 -37.58
C GLY A 496 13.82 23.04 -37.20
N SER A 497 14.88 22.52 -37.82
CA SER A 497 16.28 22.96 -37.73
C SER A 497 16.58 24.39 -38.26
N THR A 498 15.58 25.14 -38.74
CA THR A 498 15.82 26.49 -39.33
C THR A 498 14.85 27.61 -38.92
N SER A 499 13.94 27.44 -37.95
CA SER A 499 13.05 28.54 -37.49
C SER A 499 12.33 28.28 -36.14
N LEU A 500 13.04 28.10 -35.02
CA LEU A 500 12.41 28.03 -33.69
C LEU A 500 12.94 29.07 -32.69
N ASN A 501 13.30 30.28 -33.15
CA ASN A 501 13.58 31.39 -32.23
C ASN A 501 12.35 31.86 -31.42
N GLN A 502 11.19 31.17 -31.52
CA GLN A 502 10.01 31.42 -30.70
C GLN A 502 9.15 30.15 -30.57
N ILE A 503 9.08 29.61 -29.36
CA ILE A 503 8.38 28.40 -28.94
C ILE A 503 7.35 28.84 -27.90
N ASN A 504 6.09 28.42 -28.07
CA ASN A 504 5.05 28.72 -27.09
C ASN A 504 4.36 27.42 -26.69
N GLY A 505 4.25 27.19 -25.39
CA GLY A 505 3.43 26.16 -24.76
C GLY A 505 1.95 26.49 -24.80
N THR A 506 1.21 25.96 -23.84
CA THR A 506 -0.25 25.91 -23.79
C THR A 506 -0.80 26.53 -22.50
N VAL A 507 -1.65 25.86 -21.76
CA VAL A 507 -2.10 26.28 -20.42
C VAL A 507 -2.18 25.05 -19.50
N SER A 508 -1.47 24.00 -19.92
CA SER A 508 -1.34 22.68 -19.30
C SER A 508 0.15 22.43 -19.21
N ASP A 509 0.54 21.50 -18.34
CA ASP A 509 1.91 21.04 -18.16
C ASP A 509 2.55 20.66 -19.51
N ASP A 510 3.58 21.39 -19.91
CA ASP A 510 4.28 21.30 -21.18
C ASP A 510 5.78 21.03 -20.96
N VAL A 511 6.37 20.22 -21.84
CA VAL A 511 7.82 20.05 -21.92
C VAL A 511 8.31 20.72 -23.20
N LEU A 512 9.14 21.75 -23.07
CA LEU A 512 9.50 22.66 -24.16
C LEU A 512 11.01 22.76 -24.35
N PHE A 513 11.44 22.46 -25.57
CA PHE A 513 12.85 22.45 -25.93
C PHE A 513 13.19 23.54 -26.94
N GLY A 514 14.24 24.29 -26.63
CA GLY A 514 14.95 25.15 -27.55
C GLY A 514 15.77 24.34 -28.55
N SER A 515 16.76 25.00 -29.11
CA SER A 515 17.74 24.47 -30.03
C SER A 515 19.10 25.01 -29.61
N ASN A 516 20.15 24.68 -30.34
CA ASN A 516 21.46 25.27 -30.07
C ASN A 516 21.64 26.72 -30.63
N ASN A 517 20.56 27.51 -30.76
CA ASN A 517 20.58 28.92 -31.15
C ASN A 517 19.91 29.75 -30.05
N ALA A 518 20.10 31.08 -30.07
CA ALA A 518 19.29 31.98 -29.23
C ALA A 518 17.79 31.83 -29.51
N ASP A 519 17.09 31.14 -28.60
CA ASP A 519 15.69 30.79 -28.66
C ASP A 519 14.85 31.58 -27.65
N GLN A 520 13.54 31.62 -27.89
CA GLN A 520 12.59 32.25 -26.99
C GLN A 520 11.50 31.25 -26.68
N ILE A 521 11.45 30.73 -25.46
CA ILE A 521 10.48 29.75 -25.00
C ILE A 521 9.52 30.44 -24.03
N ASN A 522 8.22 30.23 -24.22
CA ASN A 522 7.17 30.76 -23.32
C ASN A 522 6.15 29.66 -23.04
N ALA A 523 6.13 29.10 -21.84
CA ALA A 523 5.32 27.93 -21.52
C ALA A 523 3.87 28.26 -21.13
N LEU A 524 3.64 29.50 -20.68
CA LEU A 524 2.35 30.15 -20.37
C LEU A 524 1.74 29.70 -19.04
N GLY A 525 1.46 28.41 -18.86
CA GLY A 525 1.13 27.91 -17.54
C GLY A 525 0.68 26.46 -17.52
N GLY A 526 0.60 25.89 -16.33
CA GLY A 526 0.91 24.48 -16.14
C GLY A 526 2.20 24.39 -15.35
N ASN A 527 2.57 23.20 -14.89
CA ASN A 527 3.89 22.95 -14.32
C ASN A 527 4.78 22.49 -15.46
N ASP A 528 5.65 23.37 -15.95
CA ASP A 528 6.34 23.21 -17.23
C ASP A 528 7.84 22.89 -17.06
N GLU A 529 8.40 22.08 -17.96
CA GLU A 529 9.85 21.81 -18.03
C GLU A 529 10.43 22.44 -19.30
N LEU A 530 11.38 23.37 -19.15
CA LEU A 530 11.95 24.14 -20.25
C LEU A 530 13.46 23.90 -20.33
N SER A 531 13.96 23.54 -21.51
CA SER A 531 15.40 23.47 -21.77
C SER A 531 15.79 24.28 -23.00
N GLY A 532 16.73 25.21 -22.84
CA GLY A 532 17.28 26.05 -23.92
C GLY A 532 18.32 25.32 -24.78
N PHE A 533 18.94 24.26 -24.24
CA PHE A 533 20.11 23.56 -24.78
C PHE A 533 21.36 24.41 -24.97
N GLY A 534 21.42 25.26 -25.99
CA GLY A 534 22.64 26.01 -26.24
C GLY A 534 22.36 27.29 -26.97
N GLY A 535 22.97 28.40 -26.60
CA GLY A 535 22.50 29.65 -27.16
C GLY A 535 22.71 30.80 -26.22
N ASN A 536 21.81 31.77 -26.34
CA ASN A 536 21.65 32.85 -25.38
C ASN A 536 20.13 33.02 -25.35
N ASP A 537 19.50 32.17 -24.58
CA ASP A 537 18.09 31.84 -24.68
C ASP A 537 17.27 32.71 -23.75
N ILE A 538 15.97 32.79 -24.02
CA ILE A 538 15.00 33.49 -23.18
C ILE A 538 13.90 32.49 -22.86
N LEU A 539 13.89 31.99 -21.63
CA LEU A 539 12.90 31.05 -21.12
C LEU A 539 11.96 31.77 -20.15
N ASP A 540 10.67 31.53 -20.31
CA ASP A 540 9.56 32.10 -19.53
C ASP A 540 8.59 30.97 -19.20
N GLY A 541 8.62 30.49 -17.95
CA GLY A 541 7.78 29.39 -17.45
C GLY A 541 6.30 29.81 -17.46
N GLY A 542 5.92 30.75 -16.60
CA GLY A 542 4.63 31.39 -16.67
C GLY A 542 3.86 31.31 -15.35
N ASN A 543 2.82 30.47 -15.27
CA ASN A 543 2.11 30.24 -14.01
C ASN A 543 2.05 28.73 -13.74
N GLY A 544 2.36 28.33 -12.52
CA GLY A 544 2.61 26.93 -12.16
C GLY A 544 4.04 26.77 -11.68
N GLU A 545 4.35 25.57 -11.20
CA GLU A 545 5.67 25.24 -10.68
C GLU A 545 6.54 24.76 -11.85
N ASP A 546 7.48 25.60 -12.30
CA ASP A 546 8.24 25.36 -13.53
C ASP A 546 9.70 24.99 -13.26
N PHE A 547 10.30 24.17 -14.12
CA PHE A 547 11.73 23.85 -14.10
C PHE A 547 12.43 24.37 -15.35
N LEU A 548 13.45 25.22 -15.17
CA LEU A 548 14.13 25.92 -16.25
C LEU A 548 15.63 25.61 -16.31
N SER A 549 16.07 25.04 -17.43
CA SER A 549 17.46 24.83 -17.81
C SER A 549 17.82 25.72 -19.01
N GLY A 550 18.77 26.64 -18.84
CA GLY A 550 19.29 27.45 -19.95
C GLY A 550 20.18 26.64 -20.90
N GLY A 551 20.86 25.63 -20.36
CA GLY A 551 21.90 24.91 -21.08
C GLY A 551 23.19 25.74 -21.24
N ILE A 552 23.91 25.53 -22.34
CA ILE A 552 25.19 26.20 -22.60
C ILE A 552 24.94 27.58 -23.22
N GLY A 553 25.16 28.66 -22.48
CA GLY A 553 24.81 29.97 -23.00
C GLY A 553 24.98 31.13 -22.03
N ASN A 554 24.49 32.30 -22.42
CA ASN A 554 24.17 33.32 -21.42
C ASN A 554 22.68 33.55 -21.53
N ASP A 555 21.95 32.82 -20.71
CA ASP A 555 20.52 32.65 -20.87
C ASP A 555 19.78 33.57 -19.92
N THR A 556 18.51 33.84 -20.24
CA THR A 556 17.61 34.66 -19.44
C THR A 556 16.44 33.80 -19.02
N LEU A 557 16.34 33.50 -17.74
CA LEU A 557 15.34 32.61 -17.17
C LEU A 557 14.34 33.42 -16.34
N THR A 558 13.05 33.15 -16.54
CA THR A 558 11.93 33.77 -15.84
C THR A 558 11.00 32.64 -15.42
N GLY A 559 10.87 32.38 -14.12
CA GLY A 559 10.03 31.30 -13.61
C GLY A 559 8.58 31.75 -13.58
N GLY A 560 8.28 32.67 -12.67
CA GLY A 560 6.93 33.18 -12.50
C GLY A 560 6.69 33.64 -11.07
N ALA A 561 5.46 33.45 -10.61
CA ALA A 561 5.05 33.84 -9.25
C ALA A 561 4.98 32.66 -8.27
N ASP A 562 4.89 31.45 -8.79
CA ASP A 562 4.75 30.19 -8.06
C ASP A 562 6.17 29.60 -7.81
N PRO A 563 6.33 28.50 -7.06
CA PRO A 563 7.64 27.90 -6.80
C PRO A 563 8.31 27.33 -8.06
N ASP A 564 9.48 27.86 -8.42
CA ASP A 564 10.20 27.45 -9.63
C ASP A 564 11.62 26.92 -9.34
N GLY A 565 12.08 25.97 -10.15
CA GLY A 565 13.44 25.43 -10.14
C GLY A 565 14.29 25.97 -11.29
N PHE A 566 15.55 26.33 -11.00
CA PHE A 566 16.49 26.81 -12.02
C PHE A 566 17.80 26.03 -11.99
N LEU A 567 18.09 25.30 -13.08
CA LEU A 567 19.37 24.63 -13.25
C LEU A 567 20.44 25.65 -13.68
N ILE A 568 21.55 25.70 -12.94
CA ILE A 568 22.66 26.63 -13.22
C ILE A 568 24.01 25.91 -13.27
N GLY A 569 24.93 26.46 -14.06
CA GLY A 569 26.30 25.95 -14.16
C GLY A 569 26.53 24.93 -15.27
N GLU A 570 25.58 24.79 -16.19
CA GLU A 570 25.68 23.97 -17.41
C GLU A 570 26.72 24.55 -18.41
N GLY A 571 26.94 25.86 -18.36
CA GLY A 571 28.08 26.52 -18.99
C GLY A 571 27.74 27.92 -19.48
N GLY A 572 28.53 28.93 -19.07
CA GLY A 572 28.29 30.33 -19.39
C GLY A 572 27.74 31.11 -18.20
N THR A 573 26.95 32.16 -18.42
CA THR A 573 26.47 33.04 -17.33
C THR A 573 24.99 33.37 -17.49
N ASP A 574 24.17 32.72 -16.68
CA ASP A 574 22.72 32.83 -16.79
C ASP A 574 22.18 33.96 -15.93
N THR A 575 21.07 34.54 -16.35
CA THR A 575 20.39 35.64 -15.67
C THR A 575 18.99 35.20 -15.30
N ILE A 576 18.75 35.00 -14.01
CA ILE A 576 17.43 34.71 -13.47
C ILE A 576 16.78 36.04 -13.08
N THR A 577 15.63 36.34 -13.67
CA THR A 577 15.08 37.70 -13.65
C THR A 577 14.11 37.98 -12.50
N ASP A 578 13.53 36.94 -11.89
CA ASP A 578 12.46 37.04 -10.90
C ASP A 578 12.59 36.14 -9.67
N PHE A 579 13.77 35.54 -9.45
CA PHE A 579 14.05 34.66 -8.31
C PHE A 579 13.53 35.19 -6.95
N GLN A 580 12.78 34.33 -6.25
CA GLN A 580 12.12 34.57 -4.97
C GLN A 580 12.71 33.71 -3.84
N ASP A 581 13.52 34.34 -2.98
CA ASP A 581 14.10 33.73 -1.77
C ASP A 581 13.06 32.97 -0.91
N GLY A 582 13.30 31.69 -0.66
CA GLY A 582 12.42 30.79 0.10
C GLY A 582 11.13 30.38 -0.60
N ILE A 583 11.02 30.60 -1.91
CA ILE A 583 9.95 30.08 -2.78
C ILE A 583 10.59 29.29 -3.93
N ASP A 584 11.59 29.88 -4.60
CA ASP A 584 12.28 29.26 -5.73
C ASP A 584 13.56 28.54 -5.28
N GLU A 585 14.00 27.59 -6.10
CA GLU A 585 15.17 26.75 -5.83
C GLU A 585 16.19 26.82 -6.98
N LEU A 586 17.48 26.77 -6.62
CA LEU A 586 18.60 26.72 -7.56
C LEU A 586 19.21 25.32 -7.57
N GLU A 587 19.20 24.66 -8.71
CA GLU A 587 19.86 23.37 -8.87
C GLU A 587 21.26 23.56 -9.49
N LEU A 588 22.25 22.84 -8.98
CA LEU A 588 23.62 22.89 -9.48
C LEU A 588 23.87 21.76 -10.47
N PHE A 589 24.35 22.10 -11.66
CA PHE A 589 24.63 21.09 -12.68
C PHE A 589 25.64 20.01 -12.23
N GLU A 590 25.25 18.74 -12.38
CA GLU A 590 26.04 17.54 -12.06
C GLU A 590 26.42 16.68 -13.29
N GLY A 591 26.85 17.28 -14.40
CA GLY A 591 27.25 16.53 -15.60
C GLY A 591 28.76 16.23 -15.74
N GLY A 592 29.10 14.97 -16.06
CA GLY A 592 30.44 14.56 -16.51
C GLY A 592 31.48 14.34 -15.39
N THR A 593 32.67 14.95 -15.48
CA THR A 593 33.75 14.82 -14.45
C THR A 593 33.80 15.98 -13.45
N VAL A 594 32.86 16.92 -13.55
CA VAL A 594 32.81 18.14 -12.75
C VAL A 594 31.49 18.14 -12.00
N GLN A 595 31.57 18.02 -10.67
CA GLN A 595 30.43 18.28 -9.79
C GLN A 595 30.61 19.62 -9.11
N ILE A 596 29.62 20.49 -9.25
CA ILE A 596 29.58 21.80 -8.60
C ILE A 596 28.84 21.64 -7.29
N GLU A 597 29.55 21.88 -6.20
CA GLU A 597 28.99 21.75 -4.86
C GLU A 597 28.84 23.13 -4.23
N PHE A 598 27.84 23.34 -3.36
CA PHE A 598 27.57 24.64 -2.73
C PHE A 598 28.82 25.26 -2.07
N PHE A 599 29.65 24.46 -1.40
CA PHE A 599 30.87 24.95 -0.74
C PHE A 599 31.96 25.44 -1.71
N GLN A 600 31.80 25.18 -3.00
CA GLN A 600 32.66 25.66 -4.08
C GLN A 600 32.17 26.99 -4.66
N LEU A 601 31.05 27.53 -4.19
CA LEU A 601 30.46 28.77 -4.67
C LEU A 601 30.90 29.97 -3.85
N ASN A 602 31.03 31.09 -4.56
CA ASN A 602 31.15 32.42 -3.99
C ASN A 602 29.92 33.23 -4.42
N ILE A 603 29.07 33.54 -3.43
CA ILE A 603 27.81 34.28 -3.58
C ILE A 603 28.04 35.69 -3.05
N GLY A 604 27.82 36.70 -3.90
CA GLY A 604 28.06 38.08 -3.50
C GLY A 604 27.37 39.10 -4.39
N ALA A 605 27.20 40.32 -3.88
CA ALA A 605 26.59 41.40 -4.64
C ALA A 605 27.39 41.73 -5.91
N ASP A 606 26.69 41.95 -7.01
CA ASP A 606 27.31 42.40 -8.26
C ASP A 606 27.97 43.78 -8.06
N PRO A 607 29.28 43.93 -8.37
CA PRO A 607 29.97 45.22 -8.35
C PRO A 607 29.37 46.27 -9.30
N GLY A 608 28.68 45.83 -10.37
CA GLY A 608 28.01 46.68 -11.35
C GLY A 608 26.63 47.17 -10.90
N ASN A 609 25.89 46.33 -10.19
CA ASN A 609 24.59 46.65 -9.59
C ASN A 609 24.41 45.92 -8.26
N SER A 610 24.53 46.64 -7.13
CA SER A 610 24.46 46.03 -5.79
C SER A 610 23.10 45.43 -5.42
N ASN A 611 22.09 45.58 -6.27
CA ASN A 611 20.79 44.93 -6.10
C ASN A 611 20.74 43.54 -6.78
N ASN A 612 21.77 43.14 -7.53
CA ASN A 612 21.88 41.82 -8.13
C ASN A 612 22.85 40.96 -7.32
N THR A 613 22.63 39.66 -7.33
CA THR A 613 23.54 38.67 -6.74
C THR A 613 24.28 37.93 -7.85
N LEU A 614 25.60 37.77 -7.70
CA LEU A 614 26.44 36.93 -8.54
C LEU A 614 26.75 35.64 -7.80
N ILE A 615 26.57 34.52 -8.50
CA ILE A 615 27.00 33.20 -8.07
C ILE A 615 28.19 32.82 -8.96
N SER A 616 29.30 32.48 -8.34
CA SER A 616 30.56 32.22 -9.05
C SER A 616 31.34 31.05 -8.46
N LEU A 617 32.10 30.34 -9.28
CA LEU A 617 32.96 29.25 -8.85
C LEU A 617 34.23 29.78 -8.15
N ILE A 618 34.52 29.32 -6.94
CA ILE A 618 35.72 29.74 -6.17
C ILE A 618 37.01 29.39 -6.93
N ALA A 619 37.04 28.24 -7.60
CA ALA A 619 38.25 27.74 -8.25
C ALA A 619 38.66 28.57 -9.48
N THR A 620 37.69 29.07 -10.25
CA THR A 620 37.91 29.74 -11.54
C THR A 620 37.57 31.23 -11.51
N ASN A 621 36.74 31.68 -10.57
CA ASN A 621 36.02 32.97 -10.57
C ASN A 621 35.10 33.16 -11.78
N GLU A 622 34.69 32.07 -12.40
CA GLU A 622 33.65 32.08 -13.43
C GLU A 622 32.30 32.36 -12.78
N ILE A 623 31.52 33.26 -13.38
CA ILE A 623 30.17 33.58 -12.93
C ILE A 623 29.24 32.61 -13.65
N ILE A 624 28.47 31.84 -12.90
CA ILE A 624 27.55 30.84 -13.46
C ILE A 624 26.11 31.35 -13.46
N ALA A 625 25.74 32.23 -12.52
CA ALA A 625 24.42 32.82 -12.48
C ALA A 625 24.41 34.25 -11.91
N ILE A 626 23.45 35.04 -12.36
CA ILE A 626 23.11 36.37 -11.90
C ILE A 626 21.63 36.37 -11.50
N LEU A 627 21.35 36.64 -10.22
CA LEU A 627 19.98 36.85 -9.75
C LEU A 627 19.67 38.35 -9.78
N GLU A 628 18.80 38.78 -10.68
CA GLU A 628 18.45 40.20 -10.79
C GLU A 628 17.54 40.65 -9.64
N GLY A 629 17.86 41.80 -9.04
CA GLY A 629 17.02 42.36 -7.98
C GLY A 629 17.07 41.63 -6.63
N VAL A 630 17.80 40.52 -6.52
CA VAL A 630 17.95 39.74 -5.30
C VAL A 630 19.19 40.16 -4.52
N ASN A 631 19.03 40.36 -3.20
CA ASN A 631 20.13 40.72 -2.33
C ASN A 631 20.94 39.49 -1.92
N SER A 632 22.27 39.52 -2.11
CA SER A 632 23.13 38.35 -1.85
C SER A 632 23.22 37.90 -0.40
N SER A 633 22.63 38.65 0.55
CA SER A 633 22.54 38.24 1.95
C SER A 633 21.32 37.40 2.28
N LEU A 634 20.39 37.26 1.32
CA LEU A 634 19.21 36.41 1.42
C LEU A 634 19.54 34.98 1.00
N ILE A 635 20.32 34.83 -0.08
CA ILE A 635 20.73 33.52 -0.59
C ILE A 635 21.58 32.74 0.41
N THR A 636 21.11 31.56 0.77
CA THR A 636 21.71 30.59 1.68
C THR A 636 21.83 29.22 1.01
N VAL A 637 22.26 28.21 1.77
CA VAL A 637 22.26 26.81 1.31
C VAL A 637 20.86 26.21 1.19
N ALA A 638 19.84 26.84 1.78
CA ALA A 638 18.47 26.34 1.71
C ALA A 638 17.76 26.71 0.40
N ASP A 639 18.40 27.56 -0.41
CA ASP A 639 17.92 27.98 -1.73
C ASP A 639 18.57 27.14 -2.85
N PHE A 640 19.32 26.10 -2.47
CA PHE A 640 19.93 25.13 -3.39
C PHE A 640 19.43 23.74 -2.99
N ASP A 641 19.01 22.98 -3.99
CA ASP A 641 18.71 21.54 -3.82
C ASP A 641 20.00 20.72 -3.72
#